data_AF-A0A1H5Y9F5-F1
#
_entry.id   AF-A0A1H5Y9F5-F1
#
_cell.length_a   1.000
_cell.length_b   1.000
_cell.length_c   1.000
_cell.angle_alpha   90.00
_cell.angle_beta   90.00
_cell.angle_gamma   90.00
#
_symmetry.space_group_name_H-M   'P 1'
#
loop_
_entity.id
_entity.type
_entity.pdbx_description
1 polymer ?
#
loop_
_entity_poly.entity_id
_entity_poly.type
_entity_poly.pdbx_seq_one_letter_code
_entity_poly.pdbx_strand_id
1 'polypeptide(L)'
;MLLATDLDGTFLAGHPENRQRLYQLIGAHPEIKLAFVTGRGLEVVLPILSDPTIPVPDYIICDVGATVVDGRSRQAVQPLQSDIDTRWPGERAVAEAMAAFDALERQEVPQQRRCSYFCTAEAVAPGIEHIAAGLGCDVLHSAQRYLDILPRGVNKGSTLSALVRHLGLEHDSVLVAGDTLNDLSMYEAGFIGVCVGESEPALLEATHGRARVLHARHTGCGGILEAMAHFGFLGGSGIEAEVQAMDAPGKAELVMVYHRLPYEEVFDNGRLARRRPSSPNGIIPTLLSFFGNNRKGSWVAWAVHDPKKALPFETHTEVDRERYPDLVAARVALSQDDVDTFYKRFSKEAFWPTLHTFWERAIFREEDWTVFLKVNRLFAERAAAEAAEGAVVWIHDYNLWMVPATLRELRPDLKIAFFHHTYFPSADVFNVLPWRRDIVGSLLQCDYIGFHIPRQAENFVDVARGAAPLKVLETRACAPRYLTYGCAVGLDEVSTAIEVNGRRIGLGAHPVGLDVERVRTVLAAPQTAARMAALRRELAGTRVILSVERLDYTKGTLEKLVAFERLLEAHPELCGKVSLLAVCVPAAKEMTVYDELQTRIEQAVGKVNGRFARVGWTPVQFFFRALPFEEVVAWYAMADVMWITPLRDGLNLVAKEYVATQGLTGGQGVLVLSEFAGAAAELHGAVLTNPHDLHDLTAKLYFAIAMNRAEAEARLRELFEIVCHNDIQRWGQDFLDAVKAQPAAPPARPADSVVASPPAATEVSAA
;
A
#
# COMPACT_ATOMS: atom_id res chain seq x y z
N MET A 1 -20.85 26.30 9.17
CA MET A 1 -22.02 25.41 9.38
C MET A 1 -21.52 24.11 10.01
N LEU A 2 -22.33 23.41 10.80
CA LEU A 2 -22.06 22.02 11.22
C LEU A 2 -22.99 21.06 10.45
N LEU A 3 -22.43 20.16 9.65
CA LEU A 3 -23.13 19.02 9.08
C LEU A 3 -23.04 17.85 10.07
N ALA A 4 -24.16 17.51 10.71
CA ALA A 4 -24.26 16.38 11.64
C ALA A 4 -25.07 15.27 10.98
N THR A 5 -24.44 14.14 10.68
CA THR A 5 -25.02 13.15 9.76
C THR A 5 -24.88 11.73 10.29
N ASP A 6 -25.92 10.92 10.12
CA ASP A 6 -25.76 9.47 10.20
C ASP A 6 -24.88 8.95 9.06
N LEU A 7 -24.34 7.75 9.22
CA LEU A 7 -23.43 7.11 8.28
C LEU A 7 -24.18 6.18 7.32
N ASP A 8 -24.99 5.29 7.86
CA ASP A 8 -25.66 4.24 7.10
C ASP A 8 -26.87 4.81 6.38
N GLY A 9 -27.09 4.44 5.11
CA GLY A 9 -28.17 5.01 4.28
C GLY A 9 -28.08 6.53 4.02
N THR A 10 -27.15 7.22 4.68
CA THR A 10 -27.01 8.68 4.68
C THR A 10 -25.63 9.11 4.15
N PHE A 11 -24.60 9.31 5.02
CA PHE A 11 -23.31 9.89 4.59
C PHE A 11 -22.41 8.93 3.78
N LEU A 12 -22.55 7.62 3.97
CA LEU A 12 -21.81 6.61 3.19
C LEU A 12 -22.62 6.08 1.99
N ALA A 13 -23.84 6.58 1.80
CA ALA A 13 -24.80 6.08 0.83
C ALA A 13 -25.08 7.09 -0.31
N GLY A 14 -25.96 6.68 -1.22
CA GLY A 14 -26.33 7.45 -2.40
C GLY A 14 -25.42 7.20 -3.61
N HIS A 15 -25.68 7.90 -4.71
CA HIS A 15 -24.92 7.72 -5.96
C HIS A 15 -23.43 8.10 -5.74
N PRO A 16 -22.46 7.34 -6.28
CA PRO A 16 -21.03 7.62 -6.10
C PRO A 16 -20.63 9.05 -6.45
N GLU A 17 -21.18 9.60 -7.53
CA GLU A 17 -20.94 10.99 -7.94
C GLU A 17 -21.40 12.00 -6.87
N ASN A 18 -22.53 11.76 -6.20
CA ASN A 18 -23.03 12.65 -5.17
C ASN A 18 -22.20 12.55 -3.88
N ARG A 19 -21.70 11.35 -3.54
CA ARG A 19 -20.78 11.19 -2.41
C ARG A 19 -19.49 11.96 -2.66
N GLN A 20 -18.89 11.76 -3.83
CA GLN A 20 -17.69 12.47 -4.25
C GLN A 20 -17.88 13.98 -4.19
N ARG A 21 -18.99 14.50 -4.77
CA ARG A 21 -19.33 15.93 -4.72
C ARG A 21 -19.42 16.46 -3.29
N LEU A 22 -20.11 15.75 -2.39
CA LEU A 22 -20.22 16.17 -1.00
C LEU A 22 -18.86 16.15 -0.29
N TYR A 23 -18.05 15.11 -0.52
CA TYR A 23 -16.76 14.96 0.15
C TYR A 23 -15.76 16.03 -0.31
N GLN A 24 -15.72 16.31 -1.61
CA GLN A 24 -14.92 17.40 -2.19
C GLN A 24 -15.36 18.75 -1.65
N LEU A 25 -16.66 19.00 -1.56
CA LEU A 25 -17.22 20.22 -1.00
C LEU A 25 -16.77 20.41 0.47
N ILE A 26 -16.87 19.37 1.30
CA ILE A 26 -16.39 19.43 2.69
C ILE A 26 -14.88 19.68 2.74
N GLY A 27 -14.10 19.03 1.86
CA GLY A 27 -12.65 19.22 1.79
C GLY A 27 -12.22 20.60 1.30
N ALA A 28 -13.00 21.22 0.42
CA ALA A 28 -12.72 22.54 -0.15
C ALA A 28 -13.09 23.71 0.79
N HIS A 29 -14.03 23.49 1.71
CA HIS A 29 -14.62 24.51 2.58
C HIS A 29 -14.42 24.18 4.07
N PRO A 30 -13.29 24.58 4.68
CA PRO A 30 -12.98 24.29 6.09
C PRO A 30 -14.01 24.85 7.10
N GLU A 31 -14.86 25.78 6.70
CA GLU A 31 -15.98 26.31 7.49
C GLU A 31 -17.16 25.35 7.63
N ILE A 32 -17.19 24.30 6.81
CA ILE A 32 -18.11 23.16 6.97
C ILE A 32 -17.48 22.22 7.97
N LYS A 33 -17.93 22.30 9.22
CA LYS A 33 -17.60 21.31 10.22
C LYS A 33 -18.42 20.05 10.00
N LEU A 34 -17.81 18.89 10.18
CA LEU A 34 -18.45 17.58 9.99
C LEU A 34 -18.53 16.83 11.33
N ALA A 35 -19.74 16.36 11.67
CA ALA A 35 -19.95 15.45 12.79
C ALA A 35 -20.62 14.16 12.31
N PHE A 36 -19.98 13.02 12.57
CA PHE A 36 -20.63 11.72 12.41
C PHE A 36 -21.50 11.45 13.62
N VAL A 37 -22.79 11.18 13.42
CA VAL A 37 -23.76 10.92 14.49
C VAL A 37 -24.42 9.57 14.24
N THR A 38 -23.81 8.51 14.77
CA THR A 38 -24.09 7.14 14.37
C THR A 38 -24.51 6.24 15.54
N GLY A 39 -25.31 5.21 15.23
CA GLY A 39 -25.57 4.10 16.14
C GLY A 39 -24.40 3.12 16.28
N ARG A 40 -23.37 3.20 15.44
CA ARG A 40 -22.17 2.35 15.52
C ARG A 40 -21.36 2.65 16.77
N GLY A 41 -20.69 1.64 17.33
CA GLY A 41 -19.68 1.86 18.37
C GLY A 41 -18.41 2.47 17.80
N LEU A 42 -17.64 3.18 18.62
CA LEU A 42 -16.44 3.92 18.15
C LEU A 42 -15.46 3.03 17.37
N GLU A 43 -15.20 1.81 17.83
CA GLU A 43 -14.29 0.86 17.18
C GLU A 43 -14.76 0.43 15.79
N VAL A 44 -16.07 0.47 15.52
CA VAL A 44 -16.66 0.18 14.20
C VAL A 44 -16.57 1.38 13.27
N VAL A 45 -16.41 2.60 13.82
CA VAL A 45 -16.19 3.83 13.04
C VAL A 45 -14.72 3.98 12.64
N LEU A 46 -13.77 3.50 13.46
CA LEU A 46 -12.33 3.66 13.19
C LEU A 46 -11.85 3.15 11.81
N PRO A 47 -12.33 2.01 11.29
CA PRO A 47 -11.99 1.55 9.93
C PRO A 47 -12.45 2.52 8.84
N ILE A 48 -13.61 3.16 9.02
CA ILE A 48 -14.15 4.16 8.08
C ILE A 48 -13.21 5.37 8.03
N LEU A 49 -12.72 5.82 9.18
CA LEU A 49 -11.74 6.90 9.28
C LEU A 49 -10.36 6.53 8.72
N SER A 50 -10.12 5.24 8.49
CA SER A 50 -8.89 4.77 7.86
C SER A 50 -9.01 4.75 6.34
N ASP A 51 -10.20 4.99 5.77
CA ASP A 51 -10.38 5.25 4.35
C ASP A 51 -10.05 6.73 4.06
N PRO A 52 -8.92 7.02 3.39
CA PRO A 52 -8.51 8.40 3.12
C PRO A 52 -9.42 9.13 2.12
N THR A 53 -10.36 8.44 1.46
CA THR A 53 -11.33 9.06 0.56
C THR A 53 -12.53 9.66 1.29
N ILE A 54 -12.70 9.32 2.58
CA ILE A 54 -13.79 9.82 3.41
C ILE A 54 -13.29 11.05 4.19
N PRO A 55 -13.99 12.20 4.14
CA PRO A 55 -13.61 13.37 4.93
C PRO A 55 -13.53 13.04 6.42
N VAL A 56 -12.42 13.41 7.03
CA VAL A 56 -12.23 13.23 8.48
C VAL A 56 -13.20 14.17 9.21
N PRO A 57 -14.11 13.66 10.06
CA PRO A 57 -15.02 14.48 10.82
C PRO A 57 -14.27 15.28 11.90
N ASP A 58 -14.80 16.45 12.26
CA ASP A 58 -14.34 17.21 13.43
C ASP A 58 -14.77 16.54 14.74
N TYR A 59 -15.96 15.94 14.75
CA TYR A 59 -16.53 15.27 15.92
C TYR A 59 -17.20 13.95 15.57
N ILE A 60 -17.20 13.01 16.49
CA ILE A 60 -17.87 11.72 16.32
C ILE A 60 -18.74 11.48 17.55
N ILE A 61 -20.04 11.40 17.32
CA ILE A 61 -21.06 10.94 18.26
C ILE A 61 -21.40 9.50 17.87
N CYS A 62 -21.06 8.55 18.73
CA CYS A 62 -21.22 7.12 18.50
C CYS A 62 -21.94 6.46 19.68
N ASP A 63 -22.16 5.15 19.59
CA ASP A 63 -22.92 4.38 20.59
C ASP A 63 -24.31 4.99 20.84
N VAL A 64 -24.98 5.41 19.75
CA VAL A 64 -26.30 6.05 19.78
C VAL A 64 -26.33 7.36 20.58
N GLY A 65 -25.18 8.01 20.76
CA GLY A 65 -25.05 9.25 21.52
C GLY A 65 -24.33 9.09 22.86
N ALA A 66 -23.97 7.87 23.27
CA ALA A 66 -23.32 7.62 24.54
C ALA A 66 -21.80 7.89 24.55
N THR A 67 -21.21 8.08 23.37
CA THR A 67 -19.78 8.41 23.23
C THR A 67 -19.61 9.63 22.31
N VAL A 68 -18.85 10.63 22.76
CA VAL A 68 -18.49 11.83 21.99
C VAL A 68 -16.99 12.05 22.01
N VAL A 69 -16.38 12.02 20.84
CA VAL A 69 -14.94 12.24 20.68
C VAL A 69 -14.64 13.27 19.61
N ASP A 70 -13.49 13.93 19.75
CA ASP A 70 -12.88 14.71 18.67
C ASP A 70 -12.44 13.76 17.55
N GLY A 71 -12.79 14.06 16.30
CA GLY A 71 -12.63 13.11 15.20
C GLY A 71 -11.18 12.87 14.79
N ARG A 72 -10.27 13.82 15.06
CA ARG A 72 -8.84 13.70 14.72
C ARG A 72 -8.06 13.01 15.83
N SER A 73 -8.16 13.53 17.04
CA SER A 73 -7.42 13.05 18.21
C SER A 73 -8.06 11.82 18.86
N ARG A 74 -9.36 11.59 18.61
CA ARG A 74 -10.19 10.53 19.21
C ARG A 74 -10.29 10.66 20.73
N GLN A 75 -9.93 11.82 21.27
CA GLN A 75 -10.09 12.10 22.69
C GLN A 75 -11.54 12.46 22.99
N ALA A 76 -12.01 12.06 24.17
CA ALA A 76 -13.33 12.41 24.66
C ALA A 76 -13.51 13.94 24.72
N VAL A 77 -14.64 14.43 24.22
CA VAL A 77 -14.97 15.87 24.31
C VAL A 77 -15.50 16.16 25.70
N GLN A 78 -14.72 16.90 26.50
CA GLN A 78 -15.08 17.24 27.87
C GLN A 78 -15.70 18.65 27.97
N PRO A 79 -16.66 18.88 28.89
CA PRO A 79 -17.16 17.96 29.92
C PRO A 79 -18.26 16.98 29.44
N LEU A 80 -18.65 17.02 28.17
CA LEU A 80 -19.82 16.27 27.66
C LEU A 80 -19.71 14.77 27.93
N GLN A 81 -18.54 14.18 27.67
CA GLN A 81 -18.35 12.76 27.93
C GLN A 81 -18.45 12.44 29.43
N SER A 82 -17.87 13.25 30.30
CA SER A 82 -17.98 13.04 31.75
C SER A 82 -19.43 13.13 32.26
N ASP A 83 -20.24 14.01 31.68
CA ASP A 83 -21.66 14.12 32.02
C ASP A 83 -22.47 12.89 31.61
N ILE A 84 -22.05 12.19 30.55
CA ILE A 84 -22.63 10.91 30.13
C ILE A 84 -22.15 9.80 31.08
N ASP A 85 -20.85 9.76 31.37
CA ASP A 85 -20.22 8.72 32.21
C ASP A 85 -20.85 8.67 33.61
N THR A 86 -21.16 9.82 34.19
CA THR A 86 -21.80 9.90 35.52
C THR A 86 -23.22 9.33 35.58
N ARG A 87 -23.88 9.16 34.43
CA ARG A 87 -25.25 8.61 34.33
C ARG A 87 -25.25 7.12 33.98
N TRP A 88 -24.10 6.55 33.60
CA TRP A 88 -24.02 5.16 33.19
C TRP A 88 -23.76 4.24 34.40
N PRO A 89 -24.65 3.29 34.73
CA PRO A 89 -24.47 2.39 35.88
C PRO A 89 -23.38 1.32 35.67
N GLY A 90 -22.80 1.25 34.46
CA GLY A 90 -21.80 0.25 34.08
C GLY A 90 -22.40 -0.91 33.29
N GLU A 91 -21.64 -1.40 32.31
CA GLU A 91 -22.07 -2.46 31.38
C GLU A 91 -22.47 -3.75 32.12
N ARG A 92 -21.68 -4.14 33.13
CA ARG A 92 -21.92 -5.35 33.90
C ARG A 92 -23.26 -5.32 34.64
N ALA A 93 -23.61 -4.20 35.26
CA ALA A 93 -24.86 -4.06 36.00
C ALA A 93 -26.07 -4.18 35.07
N VAL A 94 -25.98 -3.56 33.89
CA VAL A 94 -27.03 -3.66 32.86
C VAL A 94 -27.12 -5.09 32.32
N ALA A 95 -26.00 -5.71 31.96
CA ALA A 95 -25.98 -7.07 31.42
C ALA A 95 -26.53 -8.11 32.41
N GLU A 96 -26.15 -8.02 33.69
CA GLU A 96 -26.67 -8.91 34.75
C GLU A 96 -28.18 -8.72 34.95
N ALA A 97 -28.68 -7.48 34.89
CA ALA A 97 -30.11 -7.20 35.03
C ALA A 97 -30.92 -7.65 33.81
N MET A 98 -30.37 -7.51 32.59
CA MET A 98 -31.03 -7.92 31.36
C MET A 98 -30.98 -9.44 31.13
N ALA A 99 -30.03 -10.16 31.75
CA ALA A 99 -29.96 -11.62 31.70
C ALA A 99 -31.18 -12.33 32.30
N ALA A 100 -32.03 -11.61 33.04
CA ALA A 100 -33.32 -12.12 33.53
C ALA A 100 -34.37 -12.32 32.41
N PHE A 101 -34.11 -11.86 31.18
CA PHE A 101 -35.02 -11.95 30.06
C PHE A 101 -34.46 -12.89 28.98
N ASP A 102 -34.99 -14.11 28.91
CA ASP A 102 -34.58 -15.13 27.92
C ASP A 102 -34.80 -14.69 26.46
N ALA A 103 -35.66 -13.70 26.24
CA ALA A 103 -35.96 -13.16 24.92
C ALA A 103 -34.95 -12.10 24.42
N LEU A 104 -33.94 -11.76 25.23
CA LEU A 104 -32.86 -10.86 24.87
C LEU A 104 -31.59 -11.66 24.59
N GLU A 105 -31.08 -11.57 23.37
CA GLU A 105 -29.76 -12.10 23.01
C GLU A 105 -28.78 -10.94 22.88
N ARG A 106 -27.72 -10.95 23.70
CA ARG A 106 -26.75 -9.84 23.70
C ARG A 106 -25.91 -9.84 22.42
N GLN A 107 -25.75 -8.68 21.80
CA GLN A 107 -24.90 -8.53 20.62
C GLN A 107 -23.41 -8.56 21.02
N GLU A 108 -22.62 -9.40 20.37
CA GLU A 108 -21.15 -9.46 20.51
C GLU A 108 -20.45 -8.45 19.60
N VAL A 109 -20.74 -7.17 19.82
CA VAL A 109 -20.14 -6.05 19.08
C VAL A 109 -19.45 -5.07 20.04
N PRO A 110 -18.37 -4.39 19.59
CA PRO A 110 -17.79 -3.29 20.34
C PRO A 110 -18.83 -2.20 20.61
N GLN A 111 -19.02 -1.86 21.88
CA GLN A 111 -19.98 -0.87 22.35
C GLN A 111 -19.48 -0.23 23.64
N GLN A 112 -19.73 1.06 23.82
CA GLN A 112 -19.36 1.80 25.03
C GLN A 112 -20.57 2.52 25.61
N ARG A 113 -20.78 2.38 26.93
CA ARG A 113 -21.93 2.98 27.64
C ARG A 113 -23.29 2.64 27.01
N ARG A 114 -23.38 1.46 26.42
CA ARG A 114 -24.58 0.91 25.80
C ARG A 114 -24.56 -0.60 25.97
N CYS A 115 -25.74 -1.21 26.11
CA CYS A 115 -25.91 -2.65 25.94
C CYS A 115 -26.96 -2.92 24.86
N SER A 116 -26.53 -3.53 23.76
CA SER A 116 -27.35 -3.82 22.58
C SER A 116 -27.78 -5.29 22.58
N TYR A 117 -29.05 -5.55 22.29
CA TYR A 117 -29.65 -6.89 22.28
C TYR A 117 -30.44 -7.11 20.99
N PHE A 118 -30.51 -8.34 20.52
CA PHE A 118 -31.55 -8.80 19.61
C PHE A 118 -32.80 -9.16 20.42
N CYS A 119 -33.98 -8.78 19.93
CA CYS A 119 -35.27 -9.12 20.54
C CYS A 119 -36.33 -9.42 19.49
N THR A 120 -37.35 -10.23 19.81
CA THR A 120 -38.53 -10.40 18.96
C THR A 120 -39.59 -9.33 19.28
N ALA A 121 -40.41 -8.93 18.30
CA ALA A 121 -41.40 -7.85 18.46
C ALA A 121 -42.45 -8.11 19.57
N GLU A 122 -42.62 -9.37 19.98
CA GLU A 122 -43.55 -9.81 21.03
C GLU A 122 -42.90 -9.84 22.43
N ALA A 123 -41.59 -9.64 22.53
CA ALA A 123 -40.81 -9.75 23.77
C ALA A 123 -40.74 -8.45 24.60
N VAL A 124 -41.53 -7.43 24.26
CA VAL A 124 -41.60 -6.17 25.02
C VAL A 124 -42.38 -6.38 26.31
N ALA A 125 -41.74 -7.03 27.28
CA ALA A 125 -42.27 -7.07 28.63
C ALA A 125 -42.12 -5.68 29.26
N PRO A 126 -43.18 -5.09 29.84
CA PRO A 126 -43.09 -3.88 30.68
C PRO A 126 -42.00 -3.95 31.77
N GLY A 127 -41.54 -5.16 32.10
CA GLY A 127 -40.43 -5.41 32.99
C GLY A 127 -39.08 -4.86 32.50
N ILE A 128 -38.79 -4.84 31.19
CA ILE A 128 -37.50 -4.35 30.66
C ILE A 128 -37.36 -2.85 30.92
N GLU A 129 -38.37 -2.07 30.53
CA GLU A 129 -38.41 -0.62 30.78
C GLU A 129 -38.36 -0.30 32.28
N HIS A 130 -39.07 -1.08 33.11
CA HIS A 130 -39.06 -0.90 34.55
C HIS A 130 -37.67 -1.15 35.17
N ILE A 131 -37.01 -2.23 34.77
CA ILE A 131 -35.66 -2.56 35.27
C ILE A 131 -34.64 -1.54 34.77
N ALA A 132 -34.70 -1.16 33.49
CA ALA A 132 -33.82 -0.13 32.92
C ALA A 132 -34.00 1.21 33.65
N ALA A 133 -35.23 1.64 33.89
CA ALA A 133 -35.52 2.86 34.66
C ALA A 133 -34.99 2.78 36.10
N GLY A 134 -35.08 1.60 36.74
CA GLY A 134 -34.51 1.33 38.07
C GLY A 134 -32.98 1.46 38.12
N LEU A 135 -32.30 1.20 37.00
CA LEU A 135 -30.86 1.39 36.83
C LEU A 135 -30.48 2.80 36.36
N GLY A 136 -31.46 3.70 36.16
CA GLY A 136 -31.19 5.02 35.60
C GLY A 136 -30.83 4.98 34.11
N CYS A 137 -31.39 4.04 33.36
CA CYS A 137 -31.20 3.89 31.93
C CYS A 137 -32.51 4.10 31.15
N ASP A 138 -32.38 4.51 29.89
CA ASP A 138 -33.47 4.53 28.92
C ASP A 138 -33.36 3.33 27.99
N VAL A 139 -34.51 2.89 27.45
CA VAL A 139 -34.60 1.81 26.46
C VAL A 139 -34.89 2.44 25.11
N LEU A 140 -34.07 2.14 24.11
CA LEU A 140 -34.30 2.53 22.73
C LEU A 140 -34.58 1.30 21.88
N HIS A 141 -35.67 1.34 21.11
CA HIS A 141 -36.06 0.27 20.20
C HIS A 141 -35.81 0.69 18.75
N SER A 142 -35.16 -0.16 17.98
CA SER A 142 -34.90 0.06 16.55
C SER A 142 -35.39 -1.12 15.72
N ALA A 143 -36.08 -0.82 14.61
CA ALA A 143 -36.54 -1.78 13.59
C ALA A 143 -37.27 -3.04 14.12
N GLN A 144 -37.96 -2.94 15.26
CA GLN A 144 -38.69 -4.05 15.93
C GLN A 144 -37.84 -5.31 16.24
N ARG A 145 -36.51 -5.20 16.18
CA ARG A 145 -35.57 -6.32 16.36
C ARG A 145 -34.37 -6.01 17.24
N TYR A 146 -34.10 -4.73 17.47
CA TYR A 146 -32.94 -4.28 18.23
C TYR A 146 -33.40 -3.47 19.43
N LEU A 147 -32.74 -3.71 20.55
CA LEU A 147 -32.98 -3.02 21.81
C LEU A 147 -31.65 -2.54 22.39
N ASP A 148 -31.54 -1.24 22.61
CA ASP A 148 -30.38 -0.60 23.23
C ASP A 148 -30.76 -0.08 24.62
N ILE A 149 -29.97 -0.45 25.64
CA ILE A 149 -30.03 0.17 26.97
C ILE A 149 -28.97 1.27 27.04
N LEU A 150 -29.40 2.50 27.29
CA LEU A 150 -28.59 3.72 27.24
C LEU A 150 -28.65 4.49 28.56
N PRO A 151 -27.66 5.34 28.89
CA PRO A 151 -27.73 6.22 30.06
C PRO A 151 -28.94 7.14 29.94
N ARG A 152 -29.60 7.45 31.06
CA ARG A 152 -30.82 8.27 31.02
C ARG A 152 -30.61 9.65 30.40
N GLY A 153 -31.49 10.00 29.46
CA GLY A 153 -31.49 11.25 28.71
C GLY A 153 -30.42 11.33 27.62
N VAL A 154 -29.75 10.23 27.28
CA VAL A 154 -28.68 10.19 26.28
C VAL A 154 -29.17 9.53 25.00
N ASN A 155 -29.10 10.28 23.90
CA ASN A 155 -29.37 9.80 22.54
C ASN A 155 -28.63 10.69 21.52
N LYS A 156 -28.72 10.36 20.22
CA LYS A 156 -28.08 11.14 19.14
C LYS A 156 -28.41 12.64 19.23
N GLY A 157 -29.69 12.98 19.35
CA GLY A 157 -30.15 14.38 19.39
C GLY A 157 -29.77 15.16 20.64
N SER A 158 -29.89 14.56 21.83
CA SER A 158 -29.56 15.24 23.10
C SER A 158 -28.06 15.49 23.21
N THR A 159 -27.25 14.52 22.79
CA THR A 159 -25.80 14.63 22.75
C THR A 159 -25.33 15.63 21.69
N LEU A 160 -25.93 15.63 20.49
CA LEU A 160 -25.65 16.64 19.47
C LEU A 160 -25.99 18.05 19.96
N SER A 161 -27.12 18.22 20.65
CA SER A 161 -27.51 19.51 21.25
C SER A 161 -26.54 19.98 22.33
N ALA A 162 -25.98 19.07 23.11
CA ALA A 162 -24.92 19.40 24.06
C ALA A 162 -23.64 19.83 23.33
N LEU A 163 -23.26 19.13 22.25
CA LEU A 163 -22.11 19.48 21.43
C LEU A 163 -22.25 20.86 20.78
N VAL A 164 -23.39 21.14 20.13
CA VAL A 164 -23.67 22.44 19.50
C VAL A 164 -23.54 23.59 20.50
N ARG A 165 -24.08 23.43 21.72
CA ARG A 165 -23.93 24.41 22.80
C ARG A 165 -22.48 24.57 23.25
N HIS A 166 -21.75 23.46 23.39
CA HIS A 166 -20.34 23.48 23.77
C HIS A 166 -19.46 24.21 22.74
N LEU A 167 -19.79 24.06 21.46
CA LEU A 167 -19.09 24.74 20.36
C LEU A 167 -19.50 26.20 20.17
N GLY A 168 -20.52 26.68 20.90
CA GLY A 168 -21.06 28.03 20.73
C GLY A 168 -21.66 28.28 19.36
N LEU A 169 -22.20 27.23 18.72
CA LEU A 169 -22.79 27.32 17.39
C LEU A 169 -24.26 27.75 17.47
N GLU A 170 -24.67 28.62 16.55
CA GLU A 170 -26.07 29.01 16.38
C GLU A 170 -26.89 27.82 15.88
N HIS A 171 -28.11 27.68 16.40
CA HIS A 171 -28.97 26.54 16.11
C HIS A 171 -29.32 26.40 14.62
N ASP A 172 -29.47 27.53 13.92
CA ASP A 172 -29.75 27.61 12.49
C ASP A 172 -28.51 27.33 11.62
N SER A 173 -27.32 27.20 12.23
CA SER A 173 -26.08 26.86 11.53
C SER A 173 -25.78 25.35 11.49
N VAL A 174 -26.71 24.52 11.97
CA VAL A 174 -26.59 23.07 12.05
C VAL A 174 -27.57 22.41 11.09
N LEU A 175 -27.04 21.57 10.20
CA LEU A 175 -27.81 20.70 9.31
C LEU A 175 -27.70 19.26 9.81
N VAL A 176 -28.83 18.64 10.16
CA VAL A 176 -28.90 17.22 10.52
C VAL A 176 -29.36 16.38 9.33
N ALA A 177 -28.74 15.21 9.13
CA ALA A 177 -29.12 14.28 8.07
C ALA A 177 -29.24 12.85 8.62
N GLY A 178 -30.29 12.15 8.21
CA GLY A 178 -30.53 10.75 8.57
C GLY A 178 -31.62 10.13 7.70
N ASP A 179 -31.77 8.81 7.79
CA ASP A 179 -32.66 8.01 6.95
C ASP A 179 -33.58 7.07 7.75
N THR A 180 -33.28 6.80 9.02
CA THR A 180 -34.02 5.82 9.84
C THR A 180 -34.71 6.45 11.06
N LEU A 181 -35.66 5.74 11.66
CA LEU A 181 -36.36 6.22 12.85
C LEU A 181 -35.41 6.48 14.05
N ASN A 182 -34.24 5.83 14.11
CA ASN A 182 -33.26 6.08 15.17
C ASN A 182 -32.66 7.51 15.11
N ASP A 183 -32.78 8.18 13.97
CA ASP A 183 -32.32 9.55 13.75
C ASP A 183 -33.33 10.59 14.22
N LEU A 184 -34.57 10.19 14.52
CA LEU A 184 -35.68 11.09 14.89
C LEU A 184 -35.29 12.09 16.00
N SER A 185 -34.50 11.62 16.98
CA SER A 185 -34.02 12.47 18.09
C SER A 185 -33.24 13.70 17.62
N MET A 186 -32.49 13.62 16.52
CA MET A 186 -31.78 14.77 15.94
C MET A 186 -32.76 15.83 15.40
N TYR A 187 -33.84 15.40 14.78
CA TYR A 187 -34.89 16.30 14.28
C TYR A 187 -35.72 16.90 15.42
N GLU A 188 -35.91 16.16 16.53
CA GLU A 188 -36.61 16.62 17.74
C GLU A 188 -35.87 17.71 18.51
N ALA A 189 -34.56 17.78 18.34
CA ALA A 189 -33.76 18.90 18.84
C ALA A 189 -34.03 20.23 18.10
N GLY A 190 -34.81 20.20 17.01
CA GLY A 190 -35.31 21.38 16.29
C GLY A 190 -34.35 21.93 15.22
N PHE A 191 -33.26 21.23 14.92
CA PHE A 191 -32.28 21.68 13.93
C PHE A 191 -32.89 21.76 12.52
N ILE A 192 -32.18 22.42 11.60
CA ILE A 192 -32.50 22.28 10.18
C ILE A 192 -32.13 20.84 9.79
N GLY A 193 -33.04 20.12 9.15
CA GLY A 193 -32.88 18.68 8.92
C GLY A 193 -33.19 18.24 7.49
N VAL A 194 -32.63 17.11 7.10
CA VAL A 194 -32.99 16.42 5.86
C VAL A 194 -33.18 14.91 6.09
N CYS A 195 -34.39 14.44 5.84
CA CYS A 195 -34.62 13.02 5.60
C CYS A 195 -34.21 12.73 4.16
N VAL A 196 -33.14 11.98 3.97
CA VAL A 196 -32.61 11.69 2.62
C VAL A 196 -33.57 10.79 1.84
N GLY A 197 -33.47 10.79 0.51
CA GLY A 197 -34.32 9.95 -0.34
C GLY A 197 -34.29 8.47 0.10
N GLU A 198 -35.44 7.80 -0.02
CA GLU A 198 -35.65 6.41 0.46
C GLU A 198 -35.53 6.21 1.99
N SER A 199 -35.66 7.29 2.78
CA SER A 199 -35.80 7.18 4.23
C SER A 199 -36.96 6.27 4.66
N GLU A 200 -36.84 5.66 5.83
CA GLU A 200 -37.86 4.81 6.43
C GLU A 200 -39.22 5.54 6.52
N PRO A 201 -40.35 4.89 6.16
CA PRO A 201 -41.68 5.50 6.21
C PRO A 201 -42.03 6.07 7.59
N ALA A 202 -41.62 5.39 8.67
CA ALA A 202 -41.87 5.83 10.04
C ALA A 202 -41.16 7.16 10.37
N LEU A 203 -39.94 7.37 9.87
CA LEU A 203 -39.23 8.65 10.04
C LEU A 203 -39.93 9.76 9.25
N LEU A 204 -40.33 9.47 8.00
CA LEU A 204 -41.03 10.44 7.15
C LEU A 204 -42.36 10.87 7.77
N GLU A 205 -43.15 9.92 8.29
CA GLU A 205 -44.40 10.22 9.00
C GLU A 205 -44.17 11.08 10.25
N ALA A 206 -43.16 10.74 11.07
CA ALA A 206 -42.81 11.50 12.28
C ALA A 206 -42.29 12.93 12.00
N THR A 207 -41.83 13.21 10.77
CA THR A 207 -41.23 14.49 10.37
C THR A 207 -42.09 15.30 9.38
N HIS A 208 -43.15 14.73 8.80
CA HIS A 208 -43.99 15.33 7.75
C HIS A 208 -44.56 16.73 8.10
N GLY A 209 -44.74 17.04 9.39
CA GLY A 209 -45.25 18.34 9.85
C GLY A 209 -44.19 19.38 10.24
N ARG A 210 -42.90 19.07 10.11
CA ARG A 210 -41.81 19.92 10.63
C ARG A 210 -41.29 20.86 9.55
N ALA A 211 -41.63 22.14 9.64
CA ALA A 211 -41.28 23.16 8.64
C ALA A 211 -39.76 23.33 8.38
N ARG A 212 -38.90 22.88 9.31
CA ARG A 212 -37.43 22.95 9.20
C ARG A 212 -36.80 21.65 8.67
N VAL A 213 -37.61 20.67 8.23
CA VAL A 213 -37.14 19.38 7.74
C VAL A 213 -37.49 19.24 6.26
N LEU A 214 -36.47 19.02 5.44
CA LEU A 214 -36.63 18.69 4.03
C LEU A 214 -36.75 17.17 3.86
N HIS A 215 -37.72 16.73 3.07
CA HIS A 215 -37.76 15.36 2.54
C HIS A 215 -37.15 15.38 1.15
N ALA A 216 -35.89 14.93 1.05
CA ALA A 216 -35.13 15.00 -0.19
C ALA A 216 -35.56 13.94 -1.20
N ARG A 217 -35.36 14.21 -2.49
CA ARG A 217 -35.60 13.25 -3.56
C ARG A 217 -34.42 12.31 -3.75
N HIS A 218 -33.21 12.83 -3.52
CA HIS A 218 -31.98 12.07 -3.69
C HIS A 218 -31.61 11.30 -2.41
N THR A 219 -31.21 10.05 -2.57
CA THR A 219 -30.72 9.17 -1.50
C THR A 219 -29.34 9.60 -0.98
N GLY A 220 -29.04 9.33 0.29
CA GLY A 220 -27.72 9.52 0.90
C GLY A 220 -27.12 10.93 0.71
N CYS A 221 -25.84 11.01 0.33
CA CYS A 221 -25.15 12.29 0.11
C CYS A 221 -25.84 13.21 -0.90
N GLY A 222 -26.59 12.67 -1.86
CA GLY A 222 -27.36 13.48 -2.81
C GLY A 222 -28.47 14.28 -2.11
N GLY A 223 -29.11 13.69 -1.10
CA GLY A 223 -30.13 14.38 -0.30
C GLY A 223 -29.52 15.47 0.58
N ILE A 224 -28.32 15.23 1.12
CA ILE A 224 -27.55 16.24 1.87
C ILE A 224 -27.25 17.46 0.98
N LEU A 225 -26.75 17.22 -0.24
CA LEU A 225 -26.48 18.29 -1.21
C LEU A 225 -27.76 19.06 -1.58
N GLU A 226 -28.88 18.36 -1.79
CA GLU A 226 -30.19 18.97 -2.04
C GLU A 226 -30.62 19.88 -0.88
N ALA A 227 -30.40 19.46 0.36
CA ALA A 227 -30.71 20.26 1.55
C ALA A 227 -29.79 21.48 1.72
N MET A 228 -28.48 21.33 1.49
CA MET A 228 -27.54 22.44 1.55
C MET A 228 -27.91 23.55 0.55
N ALA A 229 -28.34 23.16 -0.65
CA ALA A 229 -28.86 24.09 -1.64
C ALA A 229 -30.22 24.71 -1.23
N HIS A 230 -31.15 23.89 -0.74
CA HIS A 230 -32.49 24.32 -0.35
C HIS A 230 -32.48 25.36 0.78
N PHE A 231 -31.71 25.11 1.85
CA PHE A 231 -31.63 25.99 3.01
C PHE A 231 -30.62 27.13 2.84
N GLY A 232 -29.99 27.25 1.67
CA GLY A 232 -29.10 28.37 1.33
C GLY A 232 -27.78 28.37 2.13
N PHE A 233 -27.34 27.21 2.63
CA PHE A 233 -26.02 27.07 3.26
C PHE A 233 -24.88 27.38 2.28
N LEU A 234 -25.14 27.21 0.98
CA LEU A 234 -24.29 27.61 -0.14
C LEU A 234 -25.21 28.23 -1.21
N GLY A 235 -24.95 29.45 -1.66
CA GLY A 235 -25.72 30.05 -2.76
C GLY A 235 -25.66 29.16 -4.01
N GLY A 236 -26.76 29.06 -4.78
CA GLY A 236 -26.92 28.08 -5.88
C GLY A 236 -25.82 28.07 -6.95
N SER A 237 -24.99 29.10 -7.03
CA SER A 237 -23.82 29.20 -7.91
C SER A 237 -22.50 28.62 -7.35
N GLY A 238 -22.44 28.22 -6.07
CA GLY A 238 -21.23 27.70 -5.43
C GLY A 238 -20.99 26.20 -5.67
N ILE A 239 -22.05 25.39 -5.67
CA ILE A 239 -21.96 23.93 -5.81
C ILE A 239 -21.70 23.54 -7.28
N GLU A 240 -22.31 24.21 -8.26
CA GLU A 240 -22.11 23.90 -9.68
C GLU A 240 -20.76 24.42 -10.23
N ALA A 241 -20.22 25.52 -9.69
CA ALA A 241 -18.97 26.11 -10.16
C ALA A 241 -17.71 25.34 -9.71
N GLU A 242 -17.75 24.64 -8.57
CA GLU A 242 -16.64 23.82 -8.10
C GLU A 242 -16.65 22.40 -8.69
N VAL A 243 -17.82 21.88 -9.04
CA VAL A 243 -18.00 20.55 -9.64
C VAL A 243 -17.60 20.51 -11.13
N GLN A 244 -17.54 21.67 -11.81
CA GLN A 244 -17.19 21.76 -13.22
C GLN A 244 -15.68 21.64 -13.55
N ALA A 245 -14.80 21.45 -12.56
CA ALA A 245 -13.36 21.31 -12.79
C ALA A 245 -12.89 19.87 -13.08
N MET A 246 -13.79 18.96 -13.48
CA MET A 246 -13.39 17.67 -14.05
C MET A 246 -13.31 17.82 -15.57
N ASP A 247 -12.11 18.08 -16.06
CA ASP A 247 -11.80 18.03 -17.49
C ASP A 247 -12.38 16.76 -18.13
N ALA A 248 -12.74 16.84 -19.41
CA ALA A 248 -13.10 15.66 -20.19
C ALA A 248 -12.02 14.57 -20.02
N PRO A 249 -12.39 13.28 -19.87
CA PRO A 249 -11.43 12.21 -19.65
C PRO A 249 -10.35 12.21 -20.73
N GLY A 250 -9.14 11.82 -20.33
CA GLY A 250 -7.99 11.72 -21.22
C GLY A 250 -8.16 10.65 -22.29
N LYS A 251 -7.05 10.29 -22.96
CA LYS A 251 -7.08 9.39 -24.13
C LYS A 251 -6.29 8.09 -23.92
N ALA A 252 -5.57 7.96 -22.81
CA ALA A 252 -4.72 6.81 -22.56
C ALA A 252 -5.53 5.64 -21.98
N GLU A 253 -5.45 4.47 -22.61
CA GLU A 253 -6.09 3.23 -22.13
C GLU A 253 -5.27 2.57 -21.02
N LEU A 254 -3.95 2.79 -21.04
CA LEU A 254 -3.01 2.41 -20.00
C LEU A 254 -2.23 3.64 -19.54
N VAL A 255 -2.31 3.96 -18.26
CA VAL A 255 -1.50 5.00 -17.63
C VAL A 255 -0.49 4.35 -16.70
N MET A 256 0.79 4.46 -17.05
CA MET A 256 1.90 3.99 -16.23
C MET A 256 2.31 5.12 -15.28
N VAL A 257 2.24 4.88 -13.96
CA VAL A 257 2.61 5.89 -12.95
C VAL A 257 3.87 5.41 -12.24
N TYR A 258 4.99 6.04 -12.56
CA TYR A 258 6.29 5.72 -11.97
C TYR A 258 7.09 6.99 -11.69
N HIS A 259 7.78 7.03 -10.55
CA HIS A 259 8.46 8.25 -10.11
C HIS A 259 9.60 8.71 -11.03
N ARG A 260 10.03 7.95 -12.05
CA ARG A 260 11.07 8.38 -13.00
C ARG A 260 10.55 8.44 -14.41
N LEU A 261 11.06 9.39 -15.17
CA LEU A 261 10.81 9.49 -16.61
C LEU A 261 11.35 8.25 -17.35
N PRO A 262 10.76 7.90 -18.50
CA PRO A 262 11.20 6.76 -19.30
C PRO A 262 12.50 7.02 -20.08
N TYR A 263 13.08 8.21 -19.94
CA TYR A 263 14.31 8.67 -20.58
C TYR A 263 15.09 9.57 -19.62
N GLU A 264 16.35 9.82 -19.95
CA GLU A 264 17.19 10.81 -19.30
C GLU A 264 17.25 12.10 -20.13
N GLU A 265 17.21 13.24 -19.46
CA GLU A 265 17.42 14.55 -20.07
C GLU A 265 18.88 14.95 -19.90
N VAL A 266 19.61 15.05 -21.00
CA VAL A 266 21.04 15.40 -21.05
C VAL A 266 21.22 16.67 -21.87
N PHE A 267 22.00 17.63 -21.37
CA PHE A 267 22.37 18.79 -22.18
C PHE A 267 23.52 18.43 -23.13
N ASP A 268 23.25 18.46 -24.43
CA ASP A 268 24.23 18.22 -25.49
C ASP A 268 24.35 19.49 -26.36
N ASN A 269 25.55 20.08 -26.41
CA ASN A 269 25.83 21.32 -27.14
C ASN A 269 24.85 22.47 -26.86
N GLY A 270 24.41 22.62 -25.60
CA GLY A 270 23.47 23.68 -25.18
C GLY A 270 22.00 23.40 -25.53
N ARG A 271 21.67 22.21 -26.09
CA ARG A 271 20.30 21.74 -26.31
C ARG A 271 19.96 20.60 -25.37
N LEU A 272 18.73 20.58 -24.86
CA LEU A 272 18.21 19.45 -24.11
C LEU A 272 17.99 18.28 -25.08
N ALA A 273 18.76 17.21 -24.91
CA ALA A 273 18.63 15.96 -25.64
C ALA A 273 18.07 14.89 -24.72
N ARG A 274 17.08 14.14 -25.20
CA ARG A 274 16.52 12.98 -24.48
C ARG A 274 17.27 11.73 -24.91
N ARG A 275 17.79 10.98 -23.96
CA ARG A 275 18.53 9.73 -24.21
C ARG A 275 17.87 8.59 -23.45
N ARG A 276 18.09 7.36 -23.90
CA ARG A 276 17.67 6.18 -23.15
C ARG A 276 18.36 6.18 -21.78
N PRO A 277 17.67 5.70 -20.72
CA PRO A 277 18.26 5.63 -19.40
C PRO A 277 19.62 4.91 -19.42
N SER A 278 20.62 5.51 -18.78
CA SER A 278 22.00 5.02 -18.69
C SER A 278 22.15 3.78 -17.81
N SER A 279 21.15 3.50 -16.97
CA SER A 279 21.00 2.24 -16.25
C SER A 279 20.09 1.30 -17.06
N PRO A 280 20.66 0.40 -17.89
CA PRO A 280 19.85 -0.47 -18.72
C PRO A 280 19.19 -1.60 -17.90
N ASN A 281 19.71 -1.90 -16.69
CA ASN A 281 19.09 -2.79 -15.70
C ASN A 281 18.15 -2.00 -14.79
N GLY A 282 16.93 -1.80 -15.28
CA GLY A 282 15.87 -1.19 -14.51
C GLY A 282 14.54 -1.73 -14.99
N ILE A 283 13.49 -1.48 -14.22
CA ILE A 283 12.16 -1.83 -14.65
C ILE A 283 11.66 -0.96 -15.81
N ILE A 284 12.27 0.21 -16.07
CA ILE A 284 11.80 1.16 -17.08
C ILE A 284 11.70 0.54 -18.49
N PRO A 285 12.75 -0.09 -19.06
CA PRO A 285 12.64 -0.77 -20.35
C PRO A 285 11.50 -1.79 -20.42
N THR A 286 11.25 -2.51 -19.32
CA THR A 286 10.15 -3.45 -19.20
C THR A 286 8.80 -2.75 -19.30
N LEU A 287 8.58 -1.73 -18.46
CA LEU A 287 7.32 -1.00 -18.43
C LEU A 287 7.03 -0.37 -19.80
N LEU A 288 8.07 0.12 -20.49
CA LEU A 288 7.96 0.64 -21.84
C LEU A 288 7.47 -0.41 -22.85
N SER A 289 7.85 -1.68 -22.70
CA SER A 289 7.45 -2.73 -23.64
C SER A 289 5.92 -2.95 -23.71
N PHE A 290 5.17 -2.58 -22.66
CA PHE A 290 3.70 -2.67 -22.64
C PHE A 290 2.99 -1.61 -23.49
N PHE A 291 3.73 -0.65 -24.02
CA PHE A 291 3.26 0.34 -24.99
C PHE A 291 3.63 -0.01 -26.43
N GLY A 292 4.21 -1.19 -26.66
CA GLY A 292 4.35 -1.75 -28.00
C GLY A 292 2.99 -1.96 -28.69
N ASN A 293 3.01 -2.14 -30.00
CA ASN A 293 1.82 -2.36 -30.84
C ASN A 293 0.80 -1.20 -30.86
N ASN A 294 1.27 0.05 -30.82
CA ASN A 294 0.43 1.26 -30.96
C ASN A 294 -0.67 1.37 -29.88
N ARG A 295 -0.38 0.89 -28.66
CA ARG A 295 -1.27 1.09 -27.53
C ARG A 295 -1.22 2.54 -27.08
N LYS A 296 -2.39 3.20 -27.00
CA LYS A 296 -2.51 4.56 -26.46
C LYS A 296 -2.15 4.59 -24.98
N GLY A 297 -1.07 5.28 -24.67
CA GLY A 297 -0.44 5.24 -23.36
C GLY A 297 -0.02 6.59 -22.85
N SER A 298 -0.03 6.73 -21.52
CA SER A 298 0.61 7.86 -20.85
C SER A 298 1.55 7.35 -19.77
N TRP A 299 2.72 7.99 -19.66
CA TRP A 299 3.71 7.73 -18.61
C TRP A 299 3.80 8.93 -17.69
N VAL A 300 3.28 8.79 -16.48
CA VAL A 300 3.28 9.84 -15.45
C VAL A 300 4.54 9.73 -14.60
N ALA A 301 5.34 10.79 -14.58
CA ALA A 301 6.58 10.89 -13.80
C ALA A 301 6.90 12.34 -13.42
N TRP A 302 7.71 12.56 -12.37
CA TRP A 302 8.09 13.91 -12.00
C TRP A 302 9.21 14.47 -12.87
N ALA A 303 9.25 15.79 -12.98
CA ALA A 303 10.38 16.55 -13.51
C ALA A 303 10.58 17.83 -12.67
N VAL A 304 11.83 18.22 -12.45
CA VAL A 304 12.12 19.46 -11.71
C VAL A 304 11.65 20.65 -12.53
N HIS A 305 10.84 21.50 -11.90
CA HIS A 305 10.45 22.80 -12.41
C HIS A 305 10.97 23.90 -11.49
N ASP A 306 11.73 24.82 -12.07
CA ASP A 306 12.14 26.05 -11.40
C ASP A 306 11.37 27.22 -12.03
N PRO A 307 10.35 27.78 -11.33
CA PRO A 307 9.54 28.85 -11.87
C PRO A 307 10.32 30.16 -12.09
N LYS A 308 11.55 30.28 -11.56
CA LYS A 308 12.44 31.42 -11.83
C LYS A 308 13.13 31.33 -13.19
N LYS A 309 13.12 30.16 -13.85
CA LYS A 309 13.64 30.01 -15.21
C LYS A 309 12.61 30.52 -16.21
N ALA A 310 13.08 31.18 -17.27
CA ALA A 310 12.22 31.78 -18.30
C ALA A 310 11.52 30.74 -19.21
N LEU A 311 11.86 29.46 -19.10
CA LEU A 311 11.25 28.41 -19.93
C LEU A 311 9.97 27.87 -19.28
N PRO A 312 8.84 27.83 -20.00
CA PRO A 312 7.61 27.25 -19.50
C PRO A 312 7.78 25.74 -19.26
N PHE A 313 7.07 25.21 -18.26
CA PHE A 313 7.07 23.78 -17.99
C PHE A 313 6.34 23.02 -19.10
N GLU A 314 7.08 22.22 -19.87
CA GLU A 314 6.51 21.33 -20.87
C GLU A 314 5.89 20.12 -20.15
N THR A 315 4.55 20.10 -20.07
CA THR A 315 3.80 19.03 -19.39
C THR A 315 3.89 17.72 -20.15
N HIS A 316 3.74 17.75 -21.48
CA HIS A 316 3.74 16.54 -22.31
C HIS A 316 4.97 16.49 -23.18
N THR A 317 5.60 15.32 -23.20
CA THR A 317 6.88 15.10 -23.86
C THR A 317 6.86 13.79 -24.62
N GLU A 318 7.50 13.79 -25.78
CA GLU A 318 7.70 12.57 -26.58
C GLU A 318 8.71 11.64 -25.90
N VAL A 319 8.44 10.33 -25.96
CA VAL A 319 9.32 9.27 -25.42
C VAL A 319 10.24 8.71 -26.50
N ASP A 320 9.72 7.86 -27.40
CA ASP A 320 10.43 7.28 -28.54
C ASP A 320 9.38 7.03 -29.63
N ARG A 321 9.15 8.03 -30.51
CA ARG A 321 8.08 7.98 -31.52
C ARG A 321 8.20 6.83 -32.51
N GLU A 322 9.41 6.33 -32.73
CA GLU A 322 9.64 5.20 -33.64
C GLU A 322 9.16 3.89 -33.03
N ARG A 323 9.34 3.71 -31.71
CA ARG A 323 8.97 2.46 -31.02
C ARG A 323 7.59 2.51 -30.36
N TYR A 324 7.20 3.68 -29.87
CA TYR A 324 6.00 3.91 -29.07
C TYR A 324 5.29 5.19 -29.55
N PRO A 325 4.72 5.18 -30.78
CA PRO A 325 4.15 6.39 -31.40
C PRO A 325 2.98 6.99 -30.60
N ASP A 326 2.23 6.15 -29.90
CA ASP A 326 1.05 6.54 -29.12
C ASP A 326 1.33 6.68 -27.60
N LEU A 327 2.61 6.73 -27.21
CA LEU A 327 3.04 6.95 -25.82
C LEU A 327 3.51 8.40 -25.61
N VAL A 328 2.95 9.05 -24.60
CA VAL A 328 3.37 10.38 -24.14
C VAL A 328 3.89 10.28 -22.70
N ALA A 329 4.99 10.99 -22.40
CA ALA A 329 5.40 11.22 -21.02
C ALA A 329 4.71 12.49 -20.50
N ALA A 330 3.89 12.32 -19.47
CA ALA A 330 3.10 13.36 -18.83
C ALA A 330 3.75 13.74 -17.48
N ARG A 331 4.38 14.91 -17.46
CA ARG A 331 5.31 15.33 -16.41
C ARG A 331 4.58 16.00 -15.26
N VAL A 332 4.95 15.64 -14.04
CA VAL A 332 4.52 16.29 -12.80
C VAL A 332 5.59 17.31 -12.41
N ALA A 333 5.22 18.60 -12.40
CA ALA A 333 6.11 19.67 -12.02
C ALA A 333 6.37 19.66 -10.51
N LEU A 334 7.61 19.39 -10.10
CA LEU A 334 8.03 19.45 -8.70
C LEU A 334 9.16 20.47 -8.53
N SER A 335 9.18 21.19 -7.41
CA SER A 335 10.35 22.00 -7.06
C SER A 335 11.54 21.10 -6.69
N GLN A 336 12.74 21.66 -6.67
CA GLN A 336 13.93 20.92 -6.22
C GLN A 336 13.78 20.45 -4.76
N ASP A 337 13.20 21.30 -3.91
CA ASP A 337 12.92 21.00 -2.50
C ASP A 337 11.89 19.88 -2.33
N ASP A 338 10.84 19.87 -3.16
CA ASP A 338 9.86 18.77 -3.18
C ASP A 338 10.56 17.44 -3.48
N VAL A 339 11.44 17.39 -4.50
CA VAL A 339 12.15 16.16 -4.88
C VAL A 339 13.13 15.71 -3.79
N ASP A 340 13.89 16.64 -3.21
CA ASP A 340 14.86 16.33 -2.17
C ASP A 340 14.15 15.82 -0.90
N THR A 341 13.04 16.43 -0.52
CA THR A 341 12.23 15.99 0.63
C THR A 341 11.51 14.67 0.36
N PHE A 342 10.72 14.57 -0.71
CA PHE A 342 9.91 13.39 -1.05
C PHE A 342 10.76 12.14 -1.30
N TYR A 343 11.77 12.24 -2.17
CA TYR A 343 12.48 11.10 -2.71
C TYR A 343 13.81 10.84 -1.99
N LYS A 344 14.62 11.88 -1.78
CA LYS A 344 15.98 11.69 -1.23
C LYS A 344 15.98 11.54 0.28
N ARG A 345 15.14 12.29 1.00
CA ARG A 345 15.01 12.24 2.46
C ARG A 345 13.91 11.28 2.91
N PHE A 346 12.64 11.65 2.77
CA PHE A 346 11.51 10.94 3.38
C PHE A 346 11.43 9.46 2.97
N SER A 347 11.42 9.20 1.66
CA SER A 347 11.35 7.83 1.13
C SER A 347 12.54 6.94 1.53
N LYS A 348 13.68 7.51 1.91
CA LYS A 348 14.92 6.76 2.20
C LYS A 348 15.27 6.71 3.69
N GLU A 349 14.81 7.68 4.45
CA GLU A 349 14.97 7.72 5.91
C GLU A 349 13.76 7.12 6.65
N ALA A 350 12.54 7.21 6.12
CA ALA A 350 11.35 6.66 6.78
C ALA A 350 11.00 5.26 6.25
N PHE A 351 10.78 5.16 4.93
CA PHE A 351 10.21 3.94 4.33
C PHE A 351 11.26 2.88 4.01
N TRP A 352 12.38 3.24 3.37
CA TRP A 352 13.41 2.27 2.99
C TRP A 352 13.90 1.38 4.15
N PRO A 353 14.23 1.91 5.34
CA PRO A 353 14.68 1.08 6.45
C PRO A 353 13.56 0.17 6.96
N THR A 354 12.36 0.73 7.16
CA THR A 354 11.18 -0.01 7.63
C THR A 354 10.81 -1.16 6.70
N LEU A 355 10.75 -0.89 5.39
CA LEU A 355 10.44 -1.90 4.37
C LEU A 355 11.46 -3.04 4.34
N HIS A 356 12.72 -2.77 4.69
CA HIS A 356 13.75 -3.80 4.75
C HIS A 356 14.00 -4.34 6.16
N THR A 357 13.05 -4.15 7.10
CA THR A 357 13.08 -4.66 8.48
C THR A 357 14.14 -4.05 9.40
N PHE A 358 14.68 -2.88 9.04
CA PHE A 358 15.61 -2.07 9.84
C PHE A 358 14.92 -0.85 10.44
N TRP A 359 13.78 -1.06 11.11
CA TRP A 359 12.93 0.02 11.64
C TRP A 359 13.66 0.90 12.68
N GLU A 360 14.69 0.39 13.35
CA GLU A 360 15.53 1.14 14.28
C GLU A 360 16.33 2.27 13.61
N ARG A 361 16.46 2.22 12.28
CA ARG A 361 17.12 3.26 11.46
C ARG A 361 16.12 4.26 10.87
N ALA A 362 14.82 4.05 11.08
CA ALA A 362 13.80 4.88 10.47
C ALA A 362 13.67 6.24 11.20
N ILE A 363 13.56 7.32 10.42
CA ILE A 363 13.31 8.67 10.93
C ILE A 363 11.98 9.17 10.37
N PHE A 364 11.07 9.55 11.26
CA PHE A 364 9.74 10.06 10.92
C PHE A 364 9.64 11.56 11.20
N ARG A 365 9.28 12.34 10.18
CA ARG A 365 9.03 13.79 10.30
C ARG A 365 7.69 14.13 9.65
N GLU A 366 6.82 14.83 10.39
CA GLU A 366 5.46 15.17 9.93
C GLU A 366 5.47 16.18 8.77
N GLU A 367 6.40 17.12 8.79
CA GLU A 367 6.64 18.07 7.68
C GLU A 367 7.00 17.36 6.36
N ASP A 368 7.82 16.31 6.42
CA ASP A 368 8.21 15.51 5.25
C ASP A 368 7.02 14.72 4.71
N TRP A 369 6.17 14.19 5.60
CA TRP A 369 4.92 13.51 5.22
C TRP A 369 3.94 14.43 4.48
N THR A 370 3.83 15.68 4.92
CA THR A 370 2.98 16.67 4.24
C THR A 370 3.42 16.91 2.79
N VAL A 371 4.74 16.97 2.55
CA VAL A 371 5.29 17.05 1.19
C VAL A 371 5.02 15.75 0.41
N PHE A 372 5.14 14.59 1.05
CA PHE A 372 4.82 13.31 0.42
C PHE A 372 3.37 13.24 -0.06
N LEU A 373 2.40 13.69 0.76
CA LEU A 373 0.99 13.78 0.39
C LEU A 373 0.77 14.75 -0.78
N LYS A 374 1.36 15.95 -0.72
CA LYS A 374 1.30 16.94 -1.82
C LYS A 374 1.79 16.33 -3.14
N VAL A 375 2.95 15.68 -3.13
CA VAL A 375 3.52 15.06 -4.33
C VAL A 375 2.61 13.95 -4.86
N ASN A 376 2.14 13.03 -4.00
CA ASN A 376 1.23 11.95 -4.42
C ASN A 376 -0.07 12.47 -5.01
N ARG A 377 -0.64 13.55 -4.45
CA ARG A 377 -1.82 14.23 -5.01
C ARG A 377 -1.56 14.73 -6.43
N LEU A 378 -0.44 15.41 -6.68
CA LEU A 378 -0.07 15.90 -8.02
C LEU A 378 0.11 14.74 -9.02
N PHE A 379 0.64 13.59 -8.58
CA PHE A 379 0.71 12.38 -9.40
C PHE A 379 -0.68 11.82 -9.72
N ALA A 380 -1.59 11.79 -8.75
CA ALA A 380 -2.97 11.32 -8.94
C ALA A 380 -3.76 12.24 -9.87
N GLU A 381 -3.66 13.55 -9.70
CA GLU A 381 -4.29 14.56 -10.58
C GLU A 381 -3.78 14.42 -12.01
N ARG A 382 -2.46 14.25 -12.20
CA ARG A 382 -1.89 14.00 -13.51
C ARG A 382 -2.40 12.69 -14.11
N ALA A 383 -2.40 11.60 -13.35
CA ALA A 383 -2.91 10.31 -13.84
C ALA A 383 -4.40 10.38 -14.23
N ALA A 384 -5.21 11.08 -13.45
CA ALA A 384 -6.63 11.30 -13.71
C ALA A 384 -6.89 12.06 -15.03
N ALA A 385 -6.09 13.09 -15.32
CA ALA A 385 -6.19 13.87 -16.55
C ALA A 385 -5.77 13.10 -17.81
N GLU A 386 -4.83 12.16 -17.68
CA GLU A 386 -4.34 11.37 -18.82
C GLU A 386 -5.23 10.17 -19.16
N ALA A 387 -5.86 9.58 -18.15
CA ALA A 387 -6.60 8.34 -18.26
C ALA A 387 -7.91 8.52 -19.03
N ALA A 388 -8.14 7.66 -20.02
CA ALA A 388 -9.46 7.50 -20.65
C ALA A 388 -10.49 6.93 -19.65
N GLU A 389 -11.77 6.98 -20.02
CA GLU A 389 -12.83 6.34 -19.24
C GLU A 389 -12.59 4.82 -19.12
N GLY A 390 -12.67 4.29 -17.90
CA GLY A 390 -12.45 2.87 -17.61
C GLY A 390 -11.02 2.38 -17.83
N ALA A 391 -10.04 3.28 -18.00
CA ALA A 391 -8.65 2.92 -18.26
C ALA A 391 -7.99 2.19 -17.08
N VAL A 392 -6.90 1.48 -17.39
CA VAL A 392 -6.04 0.86 -16.38
C VAL A 392 -4.96 1.86 -15.97
N VAL A 393 -4.89 2.17 -14.67
CA VAL A 393 -3.78 2.94 -14.10
C VAL A 393 -2.88 2.00 -13.32
N TRP A 394 -1.65 1.82 -13.79
CA TRP A 394 -0.66 0.93 -13.18
C TRP A 394 0.40 1.74 -12.43
N ILE A 395 0.30 1.72 -11.10
CA ILE A 395 1.12 2.47 -10.17
C ILE A 395 2.26 1.60 -9.64
N HIS A 396 3.46 2.18 -9.58
CA HIS A 396 4.66 1.45 -9.20
C HIS A 396 5.39 2.05 -7.99
N ASP A 397 5.57 1.17 -7.01
CA ASP A 397 6.44 1.27 -5.84
C ASP A 397 6.00 2.24 -4.73
N TYR A 398 6.65 2.06 -3.57
CA TYR A 398 6.30 2.69 -2.30
C TYR A 398 6.34 4.23 -2.30
N ASN A 399 7.02 4.86 -3.26
CA ASN A 399 7.02 6.32 -3.42
C ASN A 399 5.62 6.87 -3.74
N LEU A 400 4.71 6.04 -4.24
CA LEU A 400 3.40 6.44 -4.74
C LEU A 400 2.24 5.80 -3.96
N TRP A 401 2.47 5.42 -2.69
CA TRP A 401 1.46 4.76 -1.85
C TRP A 401 0.17 5.54 -1.66
N MET A 402 0.18 6.86 -1.78
CA MET A 402 -1.01 7.69 -1.57
C MET A 402 -1.72 8.08 -2.88
N VAL A 403 -1.17 7.71 -4.04
CA VAL A 403 -1.83 7.93 -5.34
C VAL A 403 -3.18 7.21 -5.44
N PRO A 404 -3.34 5.92 -5.04
CA PRO A 404 -4.60 5.20 -5.19
C PRO A 404 -5.79 5.88 -4.50
N ALA A 405 -5.62 6.39 -3.29
CA ALA A 405 -6.66 7.13 -2.55
C ALA A 405 -7.20 8.31 -3.36
N THR A 406 -6.31 9.25 -3.68
CA THR A 406 -6.68 10.46 -4.42
C THR A 406 -7.20 10.13 -5.81
N LEU A 407 -6.60 9.16 -6.50
CA LEU A 407 -7.03 8.77 -7.84
C LEU A 407 -8.43 8.15 -7.85
N ARG A 408 -8.74 7.30 -6.85
CA ARG A 408 -10.07 6.69 -6.73
C ARG A 408 -11.14 7.75 -6.48
N GLU A 409 -10.83 8.74 -5.66
CA GLU A 409 -11.71 9.88 -5.42
C GLU A 409 -11.96 10.65 -6.72
N LEU A 410 -10.91 10.97 -7.48
CA LEU A 410 -11.03 11.74 -8.72
C LEU A 410 -11.73 10.96 -9.84
N ARG A 411 -11.47 9.65 -9.94
CA ARG A 411 -11.83 8.83 -11.09
C ARG A 411 -12.27 7.43 -10.66
N PRO A 412 -13.50 7.29 -10.12
CA PRO A 412 -14.02 6.02 -9.61
C PRO A 412 -14.18 4.95 -10.70
N ASP A 413 -14.26 5.36 -11.98
CA ASP A 413 -14.38 4.49 -13.15
C ASP A 413 -13.10 3.70 -13.47
N LEU A 414 -11.93 4.17 -13.00
CA LEU A 414 -10.64 3.59 -13.38
C LEU A 414 -10.38 2.25 -12.71
N LYS A 415 -9.62 1.41 -13.41
CA LYS A 415 -9.05 0.20 -12.85
C LYS A 415 -7.67 0.48 -12.30
N ILE A 416 -7.54 0.56 -10.97
CA ILE A 416 -6.32 0.96 -10.28
C ILE A 416 -5.53 -0.30 -9.89
N ALA A 417 -4.34 -0.45 -10.46
CA ALA A 417 -3.44 -1.55 -10.16
C ALA A 417 -2.15 -1.01 -9.53
N PHE A 418 -1.67 -1.65 -8.46
CA PHE A 418 -0.44 -1.26 -7.78
C PHE A 418 0.55 -2.42 -7.80
N PHE A 419 1.83 -2.13 -8.04
CA PHE A 419 2.90 -3.12 -7.91
C PHE A 419 4.01 -2.63 -6.96
N HIS A 420 4.28 -3.41 -5.93
CA HIS A 420 5.28 -3.12 -4.90
C HIS A 420 6.63 -3.80 -5.21
N HIS A 421 7.68 -3.02 -5.47
CA HIS A 421 9.00 -3.56 -5.89
C HIS A 421 9.96 -3.81 -4.74
N THR A 422 9.82 -3.06 -3.65
CA THR A 422 10.59 -3.31 -2.43
C THR A 422 9.97 -4.44 -1.61
N TYR A 423 10.72 -4.97 -0.64
CA TYR A 423 10.15 -5.94 0.30
C TYR A 423 8.99 -5.30 1.07
N PHE A 424 7.88 -6.04 1.23
CA PHE A 424 6.76 -5.64 2.10
C PHE A 424 6.89 -6.36 3.45
N PRO A 425 7.12 -5.64 4.56
CA PRO A 425 7.46 -6.23 5.85
C PRO A 425 6.23 -6.77 6.58
N SER A 426 6.45 -7.61 7.61
CA SER A 426 5.36 -8.14 8.45
C SER A 426 4.63 -7.02 9.21
N ALA A 427 3.45 -7.33 9.73
CA ALA A 427 2.63 -6.39 10.48
C ALA A 427 3.37 -5.76 11.66
N ASP A 428 4.17 -6.53 12.41
CA ASP A 428 4.95 -6.01 13.55
C ASP A 428 5.91 -4.88 13.17
N VAL A 429 6.51 -4.96 11.98
CA VAL A 429 7.45 -3.96 11.48
C VAL A 429 6.71 -2.82 10.79
N PHE A 430 5.73 -3.13 9.93
CA PHE A 430 4.99 -2.10 9.21
C PHE A 430 4.21 -1.18 10.17
N ASN A 431 3.69 -1.72 11.26
CA ASN A 431 2.89 -0.96 12.23
C ASN A 431 3.69 0.08 13.03
N VAL A 432 5.03 0.09 12.90
CA VAL A 432 5.89 1.17 13.41
C VAL A 432 5.65 2.48 12.66
N LEU A 433 5.21 2.43 11.39
CA LEU A 433 4.93 3.64 10.61
C LEU A 433 3.81 4.48 11.27
N PRO A 434 4.03 5.79 11.48
CA PRO A 434 3.00 6.67 12.03
C PRO A 434 1.74 6.71 11.16
N TRP A 435 1.92 6.83 9.84
CA TRP A 435 0.87 6.99 8.82
C TRP A 435 0.38 5.66 8.23
N ARG A 436 0.62 4.53 8.93
CA ARG A 436 0.27 3.18 8.44
C ARG A 436 -1.20 3.06 8.00
N ARG A 437 -2.12 3.70 8.71
CA ARG A 437 -3.56 3.62 8.42
C ARG A 437 -3.87 4.31 7.10
N ASP A 438 -3.32 5.50 6.87
CA ASP A 438 -3.51 6.27 5.64
C ASP A 438 -2.94 5.51 4.43
N ILE A 439 -1.73 4.95 4.58
CA ILE A 439 -1.05 4.17 3.54
C ILE A 439 -1.86 2.92 3.17
N VAL A 440 -2.29 2.14 4.17
CA VAL A 440 -3.07 0.92 3.94
C VAL A 440 -4.44 1.26 3.36
N GLY A 441 -5.12 2.26 3.90
CA GLY A 441 -6.39 2.76 3.40
C GLY A 441 -6.31 3.18 1.94
N SER A 442 -5.21 3.85 1.54
CA SER A 442 -4.96 4.18 0.14
C SER A 442 -4.75 2.93 -0.72
N LEU A 443 -3.86 2.02 -0.32
CA LEU A 443 -3.60 0.80 -1.08
C LEU A 443 -4.87 -0.06 -1.26
N LEU A 444 -5.78 -0.06 -0.28
CA LEU A 444 -7.07 -0.74 -0.36
C LEU A 444 -8.05 -0.11 -1.37
N GLN A 445 -7.75 1.05 -1.94
CA GLN A 445 -8.51 1.64 -3.06
C GLN A 445 -8.14 1.05 -4.44
N CYS A 446 -7.09 0.23 -4.50
CA CYS A 446 -6.70 -0.52 -5.69
C CYS A 446 -7.70 -1.65 -5.98
N ASP A 447 -7.86 -2.00 -7.25
CA ASP A 447 -8.56 -3.20 -7.68
C ASP A 447 -7.62 -4.43 -7.69
N TYR A 448 -6.32 -4.19 -7.87
CA TYR A 448 -5.31 -5.24 -7.85
C TYR A 448 -3.98 -4.77 -7.25
N ILE A 449 -3.39 -5.57 -6.36
CA ILE A 449 -2.09 -5.29 -5.72
C ILE A 449 -1.13 -6.46 -5.96
N GLY A 450 -0.01 -6.17 -6.63
CA GLY A 450 1.04 -7.14 -6.89
C GLY A 450 2.28 -6.95 -6.04
N PHE A 451 2.91 -8.06 -5.69
CA PHE A 451 4.17 -8.15 -4.96
C PHE A 451 5.13 -9.08 -5.70
N HIS A 452 6.39 -9.14 -5.29
CA HIS A 452 7.32 -10.09 -5.91
C HIS A 452 7.10 -11.53 -5.47
N ILE A 453 6.78 -11.78 -4.20
CA ILE A 453 6.70 -13.13 -3.65
C ILE A 453 5.45 -13.33 -2.79
N PRO A 454 4.97 -14.58 -2.62
CA PRO A 454 3.82 -14.90 -1.78
C PRO A 454 3.89 -14.28 -0.37
N ARG A 455 5.05 -14.36 0.28
CA ARG A 455 5.27 -13.82 1.63
C ARG A 455 4.93 -12.34 1.76
N GLN A 456 5.23 -11.54 0.74
CA GLN A 456 4.95 -10.11 0.76
C GLN A 456 3.45 -9.82 0.63
N ALA A 457 2.72 -10.64 -0.15
CA ALA A 457 1.28 -10.53 -0.27
C ALA A 457 0.58 -10.89 1.06
N GLU A 458 1.00 -11.98 1.71
CA GLU A 458 0.44 -12.34 3.04
C GLU A 458 0.78 -11.30 4.11
N ASN A 459 2.01 -10.77 4.10
CA ASN A 459 2.36 -9.67 5.00
C ASN A 459 1.43 -8.46 4.80
N PHE A 460 1.05 -8.14 3.56
CA PHE A 460 0.07 -7.09 3.27
C PHE A 460 -1.33 -7.42 3.82
N VAL A 461 -1.79 -8.66 3.68
CA VAL A 461 -3.07 -9.09 4.28
C VAL A 461 -3.05 -8.91 5.79
N ASP A 462 -1.98 -9.32 6.46
CA ASP A 462 -1.84 -9.18 7.92
C ASP A 462 -1.79 -7.71 8.36
N VAL A 463 -1.07 -6.87 7.62
CA VAL A 463 -1.08 -5.41 7.83
C VAL A 463 -2.47 -4.82 7.65
N ALA A 464 -3.19 -5.23 6.59
CA ALA A 464 -4.53 -4.73 6.29
C ALA A 464 -5.55 -5.13 7.37
N ARG A 465 -5.44 -6.33 7.95
CA ARG A 465 -6.27 -6.77 9.09
C ARG A 465 -6.13 -5.85 10.31
N GLY A 466 -4.95 -5.24 10.51
CA GLY A 466 -4.71 -4.28 11.57
C GLY A 466 -5.35 -2.90 11.34
N ALA A 467 -5.78 -2.61 10.11
CA ALA A 467 -6.37 -1.33 9.72
C ALA A 467 -7.89 -1.40 9.49
N ALA A 468 -8.40 -2.51 8.94
CA ALA A 468 -9.81 -2.68 8.64
C ALA A 468 -10.27 -4.14 8.77
N PRO A 469 -11.55 -4.39 9.08
CA PRO A 469 -12.15 -5.71 8.94
C PRO A 469 -11.95 -6.23 7.51
N LEU A 470 -11.32 -7.39 7.40
CA LEU A 470 -10.94 -7.99 6.13
C LEU A 470 -11.36 -9.45 6.11
N LYS A 471 -11.94 -9.86 4.99
CA LYS A 471 -12.23 -11.27 4.68
C LYS A 471 -11.36 -11.74 3.53
N VAL A 472 -10.69 -12.89 3.69
CA VAL A 472 -10.01 -13.55 2.58
C VAL A 472 -11.06 -14.32 1.79
N LEU A 473 -11.13 -14.07 0.48
CA LEU A 473 -12.11 -14.69 -0.42
C LEU A 473 -11.53 -15.90 -1.14
N GLU A 474 -10.27 -15.82 -1.57
CA GLU A 474 -9.60 -16.83 -2.38
C GLU A 474 -8.15 -16.99 -1.96
N THR A 475 -7.67 -18.23 -1.99
CA THR A 475 -6.26 -18.60 -1.80
C THR A 475 -5.79 -19.50 -2.95
N ARG A 476 -4.47 -19.61 -3.11
CA ARG A 476 -3.84 -20.49 -4.09
C ARG A 476 -2.58 -21.13 -3.51
N ALA A 477 -2.35 -22.39 -3.85
CA ALA A 477 -1.09 -23.06 -3.56
C ALA A 477 0.10 -22.36 -4.23
N CYS A 478 1.20 -22.24 -3.50
CA CYS A 478 2.44 -21.63 -3.97
C CYS A 478 3.26 -22.58 -4.86
N ALA A 479 3.16 -23.89 -4.61
CA ALA A 479 3.79 -24.92 -5.45
C ALA A 479 3.11 -25.04 -6.83
N PRO A 480 3.84 -25.46 -7.88
CA PRO A 480 5.27 -25.77 -7.90
C PRO A 480 6.17 -24.55 -8.12
N ARG A 481 5.61 -23.35 -8.38
CA ARG A 481 6.40 -22.17 -8.76
C ARG A 481 7.34 -21.73 -7.63
N TYR A 482 6.84 -21.69 -6.40
CA TYR A 482 7.60 -21.19 -5.25
C TYR A 482 8.04 -22.30 -4.30
N LEU A 483 9.16 -22.08 -3.62
CA LEU A 483 9.58 -22.89 -2.48
C LEU A 483 8.58 -22.71 -1.33
N THR A 484 8.05 -23.83 -0.83
CA THR A 484 7.05 -23.84 0.24
C THR A 484 7.69 -23.94 1.62
N TYR A 485 8.66 -24.84 1.79
CA TYR A 485 9.34 -25.14 3.06
C TYR A 485 10.86 -25.05 2.92
N GLY A 486 11.57 -24.81 4.02
CA GLY A 486 13.04 -24.81 4.05
C GLY A 486 13.72 -23.54 3.49
N CYS A 487 12.95 -22.50 3.22
CA CYS A 487 13.43 -21.17 2.83
C CYS A 487 12.74 -20.13 3.73
N ALA A 488 13.47 -19.16 4.27
CA ALA A 488 12.92 -18.14 5.17
C ALA A 488 11.74 -17.33 4.59
N VAL A 489 11.66 -17.19 3.27
CA VAL A 489 10.55 -16.49 2.59
C VAL A 489 9.54 -17.42 1.94
N GLY A 490 9.68 -18.74 2.12
CA GLY A 490 8.77 -19.74 1.57
C GLY A 490 7.38 -19.73 2.22
N LEU A 491 6.36 -20.12 1.46
CA LEU A 491 4.97 -20.28 1.88
C LEU A 491 4.30 -21.41 1.10
N ASP A 492 3.37 -22.12 1.74
CA ASP A 492 2.57 -23.18 1.11
C ASP A 492 1.36 -22.62 0.34
N GLU A 493 0.70 -21.59 0.87
CA GLU A 493 -0.43 -20.91 0.23
C GLU A 493 -0.31 -19.37 0.27
N VAL A 494 -1.08 -18.71 -0.60
CA VAL A 494 -1.19 -17.25 -0.67
C VAL A 494 -2.62 -16.81 -1.00
N SER A 495 -3.07 -15.74 -0.37
CA SER A 495 -4.31 -15.02 -0.64
C SER A 495 -4.26 -14.36 -2.02
N THR A 496 -5.28 -14.59 -2.83
CA THR A 496 -5.40 -14.02 -4.19
C THR A 496 -6.58 -13.05 -4.34
N ALA A 497 -7.50 -13.04 -3.37
CA ALA A 497 -8.54 -12.04 -3.28
C ALA A 497 -8.95 -11.80 -1.83
N ILE A 498 -9.16 -10.53 -1.48
CA ILE A 498 -9.68 -10.08 -0.19
C ILE A 498 -10.93 -9.21 -0.41
N GLU A 499 -11.75 -9.11 0.62
CA GLU A 499 -12.88 -8.20 0.69
C GLU A 499 -12.70 -7.24 1.86
N VAL A 500 -12.79 -5.94 1.58
CA VAL A 500 -12.77 -4.87 2.58
C VAL A 500 -13.88 -3.89 2.24
N ASN A 501 -14.73 -3.55 3.20
CA ASN A 501 -15.87 -2.63 3.02
C ASN A 501 -16.75 -2.99 1.80
N GLY A 502 -16.98 -4.30 1.57
CA GLY A 502 -17.77 -4.79 0.44
C GLY A 502 -17.08 -4.71 -0.94
N ARG A 503 -15.82 -4.24 -0.99
CA ARG A 503 -15.01 -4.21 -2.21
C ARG A 503 -14.09 -5.41 -2.26
N ARG A 504 -14.14 -6.12 -3.39
CA ARG A 504 -13.17 -7.15 -3.73
C ARG A 504 -11.88 -6.51 -4.26
N ILE A 505 -10.75 -6.94 -3.73
CA ILE A 505 -9.41 -6.53 -4.15
C ILE A 505 -8.62 -7.78 -4.49
N GLY A 506 -8.07 -7.85 -5.70
CA GLY A 506 -7.21 -8.94 -6.12
C GLY A 506 -5.77 -8.76 -5.61
N LEU A 507 -5.12 -9.86 -5.26
CA LEU A 507 -3.73 -9.89 -4.81
C LEU A 507 -2.92 -10.87 -5.67
N GLY A 508 -1.61 -10.66 -5.78
CA GLY A 508 -0.75 -11.68 -6.39
C GLY A 508 0.75 -11.48 -6.24
N ALA A 509 1.45 -12.60 -6.32
CA ALA A 509 2.91 -12.65 -6.40
C ALA A 509 3.34 -12.81 -7.87
N HIS A 510 4.03 -11.79 -8.39
CA HIS A 510 4.63 -11.74 -9.72
C HIS A 510 6.10 -11.29 -9.61
N PRO A 511 7.05 -12.22 -9.40
CA PRO A 511 8.47 -11.91 -9.40
C PRO A 511 8.84 -11.26 -10.73
N VAL A 512 9.49 -10.09 -10.68
CA VAL A 512 9.98 -9.46 -11.91
C VAL A 512 10.97 -10.41 -12.59
N GLY A 513 10.77 -10.63 -13.88
CA GLY A 513 11.61 -11.49 -14.70
C GLY A 513 12.89 -10.77 -15.16
N LEU A 514 13.61 -11.40 -16.09
CA LEU A 514 14.79 -10.82 -16.74
C LEU A 514 14.56 -10.69 -18.25
N ASP A 515 15.13 -9.66 -18.86
CA ASP A 515 15.27 -9.58 -20.33
C ASP A 515 16.43 -10.47 -20.79
N VAL A 516 16.13 -11.74 -21.05
CA VAL A 516 17.12 -12.77 -21.42
C VAL A 516 17.75 -12.46 -22.79
N GLU A 517 16.98 -11.92 -23.74
CA GLU A 517 17.47 -11.59 -25.07
C GLU A 517 18.50 -10.45 -25.05
N ARG A 518 18.36 -9.52 -24.12
CA ARG A 518 19.39 -8.51 -23.89
C ARG A 518 20.71 -9.11 -23.41
N VAL A 519 20.68 -10.07 -22.49
CA VAL A 519 21.89 -10.81 -22.06
C VAL A 519 22.50 -11.56 -23.24
N ARG A 520 21.67 -12.24 -24.05
CA ARG A 520 22.11 -12.95 -25.26
C ARG A 520 22.80 -12.01 -26.26
N THR A 521 22.20 -10.85 -26.50
CA THR A 521 22.74 -9.83 -27.42
C THR A 521 24.11 -9.33 -26.95
N VAL A 522 24.24 -9.05 -25.66
CA VAL A 522 25.51 -8.61 -25.07
C VAL A 522 26.58 -9.70 -25.16
N LEU A 523 26.24 -10.96 -24.90
CA LEU A 523 27.16 -12.09 -25.02
C LEU A 523 27.63 -12.34 -26.46
N ALA A 524 26.76 -12.10 -27.45
CA ALA A 524 27.08 -12.25 -28.87
C ALA A 524 27.98 -11.12 -29.41
N ALA A 525 28.11 -10.00 -28.68
CA ALA A 525 28.90 -8.86 -29.12
C ALA A 525 30.42 -9.17 -29.14
N PRO A 526 31.15 -8.84 -30.22
CA PRO A 526 32.58 -9.14 -30.32
C PRO A 526 33.43 -8.53 -29.19
N GLN A 527 33.05 -7.35 -28.70
CA GLN A 527 33.74 -6.66 -27.61
C GLN A 527 33.62 -7.44 -26.29
N THR A 528 32.43 -7.96 -25.99
CA THR A 528 32.19 -8.81 -24.81
C THR A 528 32.98 -10.11 -24.90
N ALA A 529 32.97 -10.77 -26.07
CA ALA A 529 33.76 -11.98 -26.29
C ALA A 529 35.27 -11.76 -26.10
N ALA A 530 35.80 -10.63 -26.61
CA ALA A 530 37.19 -10.25 -26.39
C ALA A 530 37.50 -9.96 -24.92
N ARG A 531 36.58 -9.30 -24.20
CA ARG A 531 36.70 -9.02 -22.76
C ARG A 531 36.69 -10.31 -21.93
N MET A 532 35.78 -11.24 -22.24
CA MET A 532 35.73 -12.57 -21.61
C MET A 532 37.04 -13.34 -21.83
N ALA A 533 37.60 -13.31 -23.05
CA ALA A 533 38.88 -13.97 -23.34
C ALA A 533 40.06 -13.33 -22.58
N ALA A 534 40.04 -12.00 -22.40
CA ALA A 534 41.04 -11.30 -21.59
C ALA A 534 40.91 -11.69 -20.11
N LEU A 535 39.71 -11.59 -19.54
CA LEU A 535 39.43 -11.96 -18.15
C LEU A 535 39.82 -13.41 -17.86
N ARG A 536 39.53 -14.34 -18.77
CA ARG A 536 39.93 -15.75 -18.63
C ARG A 536 41.44 -15.93 -18.48
N ARG A 537 42.25 -15.11 -19.16
CA ARG A 537 43.72 -15.12 -19.01
C ARG A 537 44.15 -14.46 -17.71
N GLU A 538 43.56 -13.32 -17.36
CA GLU A 538 43.86 -12.56 -16.13
C GLU A 538 43.53 -13.37 -14.86
N LEU A 539 42.47 -14.18 -14.91
CA LEU A 539 41.96 -14.97 -13.78
C LEU A 539 42.46 -16.42 -13.79
N ALA A 540 43.37 -16.78 -14.71
CA ALA A 540 43.84 -18.15 -14.86
C ALA A 540 44.44 -18.69 -13.55
N GLY A 541 43.97 -19.86 -13.10
CA GLY A 541 44.43 -20.52 -11.88
C GLY A 541 43.83 -19.96 -10.58
N THR A 542 42.94 -18.96 -10.66
CA THR A 542 42.21 -18.42 -9.50
C THR A 542 40.71 -18.64 -9.70
N ARG A 543 40.04 -19.20 -8.69
CA ARG A 543 38.57 -19.25 -8.67
C ARG A 543 38.00 -17.91 -8.23
N VAL A 544 36.99 -17.45 -8.96
CA VAL A 544 36.38 -16.14 -8.76
C VAL A 544 35.06 -16.27 -8.05
N ILE A 545 34.98 -15.59 -6.91
CA ILE A 545 33.73 -15.30 -6.21
C ILE A 545 33.34 -13.88 -6.61
N LEU A 546 32.15 -13.70 -7.15
CA LEU A 546 31.66 -12.41 -7.62
C LEU A 546 30.49 -11.93 -6.76
N SER A 547 30.53 -10.66 -6.39
CA SER A 547 29.44 -9.95 -5.74
C SER A 547 29.23 -8.61 -6.44
N VAL A 548 28.01 -8.31 -6.86
CA VAL A 548 27.65 -7.04 -7.50
C VAL A 548 26.44 -6.45 -6.79
N GLU A 549 26.66 -5.39 -6.01
CA GLU A 549 25.65 -4.80 -5.14
C GLU A 549 25.76 -3.27 -5.15
N ARG A 550 24.71 -2.57 -4.71
CA ARG A 550 24.77 -1.13 -4.45
C ARG A 550 25.22 -0.91 -3.00
N LEU A 551 25.81 0.25 -2.72
CA LEU A 551 26.09 0.67 -1.34
C LEU A 551 24.76 0.86 -0.61
N ASP A 552 24.42 -0.12 0.22
CA ASP A 552 23.17 -0.16 0.96
C ASP A 552 23.30 -1.18 2.11
N TYR A 553 22.86 -0.80 3.32
CA TYR A 553 22.98 -1.67 4.50
C TYR A 553 22.16 -2.95 4.38
N THR A 554 21.17 -2.99 3.49
CA THR A 554 20.37 -4.20 3.21
C THR A 554 21.16 -5.29 2.50
N LYS A 555 22.31 -4.97 1.89
CA LYS A 555 23.06 -5.89 1.01
C LYS A 555 24.03 -6.83 1.74
N GLY A 556 24.21 -6.66 3.05
CA GLY A 556 25.02 -7.59 3.84
C GLY A 556 26.50 -7.63 3.43
N THR A 557 27.01 -6.55 2.84
CA THR A 557 28.39 -6.50 2.31
C THR A 557 29.44 -6.63 3.42
N LEU A 558 29.16 -6.15 4.63
CA LEU A 558 30.06 -6.31 5.77
C LEU A 558 30.12 -7.76 6.24
N GLU A 559 28.96 -8.38 6.41
CA GLU A 559 28.81 -9.78 6.81
C GLU A 559 29.55 -10.70 5.83
N LYS A 560 29.42 -10.40 4.53
CA LYS A 560 30.14 -11.06 3.44
C LYS A 560 31.66 -10.97 3.56
N LEU A 561 32.21 -9.78 3.80
CA LEU A 561 33.66 -9.59 3.96
C LEU A 561 34.18 -10.32 5.21
N VAL A 562 33.43 -10.30 6.30
CA VAL A 562 33.78 -11.03 7.54
C VAL A 562 33.74 -12.55 7.33
N ALA A 563 32.73 -13.07 6.63
CA ALA A 563 32.65 -14.50 6.30
C ALA A 563 33.79 -14.92 5.35
N PHE A 564 34.17 -14.07 4.40
CA PHE A 564 35.31 -14.35 3.52
C PHE A 564 36.64 -14.36 4.29
N GLU A 565 36.81 -13.45 5.27
CA GLU A 565 37.97 -13.49 6.19
C GLU A 565 38.03 -14.85 6.91
N ARG A 566 36.92 -15.27 7.52
CA ARG A 566 36.82 -16.54 8.26
C ARG A 566 37.06 -17.76 7.38
N LEU A 567 36.59 -17.72 6.13
CA LEU A 567 36.84 -18.79 5.16
C LEU A 567 38.35 -18.98 4.94
N LEU A 568 39.08 -17.89 4.71
CA LEU A 568 40.54 -17.94 4.46
C LEU A 568 41.33 -18.36 5.71
N GLU A 569 40.85 -17.99 6.90
CA GLU A 569 41.42 -18.48 8.17
C GLU A 569 41.23 -19.99 8.35
N ALA A 570 40.01 -20.48 8.14
CA ALA A 570 39.64 -21.88 8.34
C ALA A 570 40.20 -22.81 7.26
N HIS A 571 40.40 -22.28 6.05
CA HIS A 571 40.85 -23.03 4.88
C HIS A 571 42.11 -22.39 4.24
N PRO A 572 43.29 -22.49 4.88
CA PRO A 572 44.53 -21.93 4.33
C PRO A 572 44.89 -22.47 2.95
N GLU A 573 44.39 -23.64 2.55
CA GLU A 573 44.56 -24.24 1.22
C GLU A 573 43.92 -23.43 0.09
N LEU A 574 42.98 -22.52 0.40
CA LEU A 574 42.33 -21.61 -0.54
C LEU A 574 43.14 -20.33 -0.76
N CYS A 575 44.08 -20.00 0.14
CA CYS A 575 44.92 -18.82 -0.01
C CYS A 575 45.77 -18.90 -1.29
N GLY A 576 45.67 -17.88 -2.16
CA GLY A 576 46.32 -17.87 -3.47
C GLY A 576 45.54 -18.56 -4.58
N LYS A 577 44.38 -19.16 -4.28
CA LYS A 577 43.56 -19.92 -5.25
C LYS A 577 42.16 -19.35 -5.44
N VAL A 578 41.68 -18.52 -4.52
CA VAL A 578 40.35 -17.89 -4.59
C VAL A 578 40.48 -16.38 -4.44
N SER A 579 39.67 -15.62 -5.15
CA SER A 579 39.56 -14.17 -4.98
C SER A 579 38.10 -13.74 -5.01
N LEU A 580 37.76 -12.81 -4.10
CA LEU A 580 36.48 -12.12 -4.08
C LEU A 580 36.58 -10.83 -4.92
N LEU A 581 35.85 -10.77 -6.01
CA LEU A 581 35.60 -9.56 -6.77
C LEU A 581 34.30 -8.93 -6.26
N ALA A 582 34.42 -7.83 -5.53
CA ALA A 582 33.30 -7.13 -4.92
C ALA A 582 33.07 -5.78 -5.60
N VAL A 583 32.00 -5.68 -6.38
CA VAL A 583 31.54 -4.44 -7.01
C VAL A 583 30.49 -3.81 -6.10
N CYS A 584 30.76 -2.59 -5.66
CA CYS A 584 29.86 -1.78 -4.86
C CYS A 584 29.55 -0.48 -5.59
N VAL A 585 28.32 -0.34 -6.09
CA VAL A 585 27.88 0.86 -6.81
C VAL A 585 27.58 1.98 -5.80
N PRO A 586 28.22 3.15 -5.91
CA PRO A 586 28.00 4.26 -4.98
C PRO A 586 26.54 4.72 -4.94
N ALA A 587 26.10 5.19 -3.77
CA ALA A 587 24.83 5.92 -3.66
C ALA A 587 24.93 7.31 -4.32
N ALA A 588 23.79 7.99 -4.49
CA ALA A 588 23.81 9.40 -4.90
C ALA A 588 24.55 10.24 -3.85
N LYS A 589 25.30 11.26 -4.26
CA LYS A 589 26.19 12.04 -3.37
C LYS A 589 25.45 12.69 -2.20
N GLU A 590 24.16 12.95 -2.37
CA GLU A 590 23.29 13.57 -1.37
C GLU A 590 22.78 12.58 -0.31
N MET A 591 23.03 11.27 -0.47
CA MET A 591 22.56 10.22 0.43
C MET A 591 23.60 9.89 1.51
N THR A 592 23.75 10.78 2.47
CA THR A 592 24.76 10.68 3.56
C THR A 592 24.49 9.54 4.55
N VAL A 593 23.28 8.96 4.57
CA VAL A 593 22.91 7.82 5.42
C VAL A 593 23.81 6.58 5.23
N TYR A 594 24.56 6.52 4.13
CA TYR A 594 25.44 5.39 3.81
C TYR A 594 26.94 5.63 4.09
N ASP A 595 27.34 6.83 4.51
CA ASP A 595 28.76 7.21 4.65
C ASP A 595 29.50 6.35 5.69
N GLU A 596 28.85 6.08 6.82
CA GLU A 596 29.42 5.21 7.87
C GLU A 596 29.59 3.77 7.37
N LEU A 597 28.60 3.26 6.63
CA LEU A 597 28.65 1.92 6.04
C LEU A 597 29.80 1.81 5.05
N GLN A 598 29.96 2.81 4.17
CA GLN A 598 31.07 2.83 3.20
C GLN A 598 32.42 2.75 3.93
N THR A 599 32.62 3.58 4.95
CA THR A 599 33.86 3.60 5.74
C THR A 599 34.16 2.22 6.33
N ARG A 600 33.15 1.56 6.90
CA ARG A 600 33.29 0.21 7.48
C ARG A 600 33.63 -0.84 6.42
N ILE A 601 33.04 -0.76 5.23
CA ILE A 601 33.32 -1.68 4.12
C ILE A 601 34.78 -1.53 3.68
N GLU A 602 35.24 -0.29 3.45
CA GLU A 602 36.62 -0.01 3.04
C GLU A 602 37.65 -0.50 4.08
N GLN A 603 37.36 -0.30 5.37
CA GLN A 603 38.17 -0.82 6.47
C GLN A 603 38.21 -2.35 6.47
N ALA A 604 37.07 -3.02 6.27
CA ALA A 604 37.00 -4.48 6.22
C ALA A 604 37.79 -5.04 5.02
N VAL A 605 37.68 -4.42 3.84
CA VAL A 605 38.49 -4.76 2.66
C VAL A 605 39.99 -4.62 2.97
N GLY A 606 40.39 -3.48 3.56
CA GLY A 606 41.77 -3.21 3.95
C GLY A 606 42.30 -4.23 4.95
N LYS A 607 41.49 -4.61 5.94
CA LYS A 607 41.83 -5.62 6.95
C LYS A 607 42.09 -6.99 6.30
N VAL A 608 41.19 -7.49 5.47
CA VAL A 608 41.33 -8.80 4.81
C VAL A 608 42.57 -8.81 3.91
N ASN A 609 42.72 -7.79 3.07
CA ASN A 609 43.87 -7.71 2.15
C ASN A 609 45.19 -7.56 2.91
N GLY A 610 45.25 -6.72 3.95
CA GLY A 610 46.46 -6.55 4.76
C GLY A 610 46.92 -7.83 5.46
N ARG A 611 45.99 -8.74 5.75
CA ARG A 611 46.29 -10.01 6.43
C ARG A 611 46.67 -11.15 5.49
N PHE A 612 46.03 -11.26 4.34
CA PHE A 612 46.15 -12.45 3.47
C PHE A 612 46.86 -12.20 2.14
N ALA A 613 47.02 -10.95 1.69
CA ALA A 613 47.60 -10.68 0.38
C ALA A 613 49.04 -11.22 0.24
N ARG A 614 49.37 -11.63 -0.99
CA ARG A 614 50.71 -12.09 -1.38
C ARG A 614 51.14 -11.34 -2.64
N VAL A 615 52.44 -11.37 -2.95
CA VAL A 615 52.92 -10.82 -4.23
C VAL A 615 52.18 -11.52 -5.38
N GLY A 616 51.46 -10.75 -6.19
CA GLY A 616 50.67 -11.26 -7.31
C GLY A 616 49.29 -11.80 -6.98
N TRP A 617 48.84 -11.78 -5.71
CA TRP A 617 47.48 -12.21 -5.34
C TRP A 617 46.84 -11.27 -4.31
N THR A 618 45.68 -10.72 -4.69
CA THR A 618 44.83 -9.91 -3.82
C THR A 618 43.56 -10.70 -3.48
N PRO A 619 43.32 -11.02 -2.18
CA PRO A 619 42.16 -11.77 -1.75
C PRO A 619 40.84 -11.09 -2.11
N VAL A 620 40.73 -9.78 -1.86
CA VAL A 620 39.52 -8.98 -2.14
C VAL A 620 39.86 -7.87 -3.13
N GLN A 621 39.31 -7.96 -4.34
CA GLN A 621 39.35 -6.90 -5.33
C GLN A 621 38.06 -6.09 -5.24
N PHE A 622 38.15 -4.92 -4.61
CA PHE A 622 36.99 -4.05 -4.34
C PHE A 622 36.90 -2.92 -5.37
N PHE A 623 35.74 -2.79 -6.01
CA PHE A 623 35.46 -1.78 -7.03
C PHE A 623 34.30 -0.89 -6.57
N PHE A 624 34.60 0.33 -6.13
CA PHE A 624 33.60 1.33 -5.74
C PHE A 624 33.20 2.22 -6.92
N ARG A 625 32.49 1.63 -7.88
CA ARG A 625 32.04 2.31 -9.11
C ARG A 625 30.91 1.54 -9.76
N ALA A 626 30.11 2.22 -10.58
CA ALA A 626 29.24 1.55 -11.53
C ALA A 626 30.08 0.88 -12.63
N LEU A 627 29.68 -0.31 -13.04
CA LEU A 627 30.22 -1.00 -14.21
C LEU A 627 29.18 -0.98 -15.33
N PRO A 628 29.58 -0.74 -16.59
CA PRO A 628 28.70 -0.92 -17.74
C PRO A 628 28.15 -2.34 -17.77
N PHE A 629 26.90 -2.50 -18.22
CA PHE A 629 26.24 -3.81 -18.20
C PHE A 629 27.01 -4.88 -18.99
N GLU A 630 27.61 -4.50 -20.12
CA GLU A 630 28.42 -5.38 -20.95
C GLU A 630 29.64 -5.92 -20.22
N GLU A 631 30.27 -5.07 -19.39
CA GLU A 631 31.39 -5.49 -18.55
C GLU A 631 30.91 -6.44 -17.44
N VAL A 632 29.78 -6.13 -16.80
CA VAL A 632 29.23 -6.99 -15.74
C VAL A 632 28.84 -8.37 -16.29
N VAL A 633 28.22 -8.46 -17.47
CA VAL A 633 27.90 -9.74 -18.12
C VAL A 633 29.17 -10.56 -18.40
N ALA A 634 30.26 -9.91 -18.85
CA ALA A 634 31.53 -10.61 -19.02
C ALA A 634 32.07 -11.15 -17.67
N TRP A 635 31.88 -10.44 -16.56
CA TRP A 635 32.29 -10.89 -15.22
C TRP A 635 31.39 -12.04 -14.73
N TYR A 636 30.07 -11.96 -14.93
CA TYR A 636 29.15 -13.05 -14.64
C TYR A 636 29.57 -14.35 -15.33
N ALA A 637 29.97 -14.27 -16.61
CA ALA A 637 30.41 -15.44 -17.36
C ALA A 637 31.70 -16.08 -16.82
N MET A 638 32.57 -15.30 -16.17
CA MET A 638 33.85 -15.78 -15.62
C MET A 638 33.79 -16.19 -14.15
N ALA A 639 32.72 -15.84 -13.43
CA ALA A 639 32.60 -16.11 -12.00
C ALA A 639 32.20 -17.57 -11.72
N ASP A 640 33.02 -18.26 -10.92
CA ASP A 640 32.75 -19.63 -10.46
C ASP A 640 31.65 -19.67 -9.40
N VAL A 641 31.58 -18.66 -8.54
CA VAL A 641 30.55 -18.50 -7.53
C VAL A 641 29.98 -17.09 -7.59
N MET A 642 28.67 -16.97 -7.74
CA MET A 642 27.95 -15.71 -7.52
C MET A 642 27.43 -15.67 -6.09
N TRP A 643 27.83 -14.64 -5.33
CA TRP A 643 27.57 -14.56 -3.90
C TRP A 643 26.68 -13.36 -3.57
N ILE A 644 25.36 -13.60 -3.61
CA ILE A 644 24.31 -12.61 -3.38
C ILE A 644 23.70 -12.84 -2.01
N THR A 645 24.09 -12.05 -1.03
CA THR A 645 23.77 -12.31 0.38
C THR A 645 23.15 -11.11 1.09
N PRO A 646 22.11 -10.47 0.52
CA PRO A 646 21.42 -9.38 1.19
C PRO A 646 20.74 -9.86 2.47
N LEU A 647 20.79 -9.05 3.52
CA LEU A 647 20.04 -9.24 4.77
C LEU A 647 18.52 -9.16 4.52
N ARG A 648 18.11 -8.35 3.54
CA ARG A 648 16.74 -8.30 3.03
C ARG A 648 16.72 -7.75 1.61
N ASP A 649 15.97 -8.36 0.71
CA ASP A 649 15.79 -7.85 -0.65
C ASP A 649 14.39 -8.18 -1.18
N GLY A 650 13.76 -7.23 -1.88
CA GLY A 650 12.43 -7.43 -2.46
C GLY A 650 12.41 -8.58 -3.48
N LEU A 651 13.49 -8.71 -4.26
CA LEU A 651 13.69 -9.77 -5.25
C LEU A 651 15.17 -10.11 -5.43
N ASN A 652 15.95 -9.18 -6.01
CA ASN A 652 17.33 -9.32 -6.52
C ASN A 652 17.44 -9.83 -7.98
N LEU A 653 17.54 -8.90 -8.95
CA LEU A 653 17.72 -9.21 -10.38
C LEU A 653 19.13 -9.67 -10.73
N VAL A 654 20.14 -9.25 -9.98
CA VAL A 654 21.54 -9.64 -10.21
C VAL A 654 21.71 -11.17 -10.14
N ALA A 655 21.00 -11.84 -9.23
CA ALA A 655 20.96 -13.31 -9.18
C ALA A 655 20.43 -13.92 -10.49
N LYS A 656 19.35 -13.38 -11.05
CA LYS A 656 18.77 -13.84 -12.32
C LYS A 656 19.68 -13.53 -13.50
N GLU A 657 20.34 -12.37 -13.51
CA GLU A 657 21.31 -11.96 -14.55
C GLU A 657 22.51 -12.92 -14.62
N TYR A 658 23.05 -13.31 -13.47
CA TYR A 658 24.12 -14.30 -13.38
C TYR A 658 23.69 -15.66 -13.94
N VAL A 659 22.53 -16.17 -13.49
CA VAL A 659 21.98 -17.46 -13.94
C VAL A 659 21.76 -17.47 -15.45
N ALA A 660 21.14 -16.41 -16.00
CA ALA A 660 20.93 -16.29 -17.44
C ALA A 660 22.27 -16.30 -18.20
N THR A 661 23.26 -15.54 -17.71
CA THR A 661 24.58 -15.48 -18.35
C THR A 661 25.28 -16.84 -18.35
N GLN A 662 25.31 -17.52 -17.20
CA GLN A 662 25.93 -18.84 -17.06
C GLN A 662 25.21 -19.89 -17.93
N GLY A 663 23.87 -19.92 -17.92
CA GLY A 663 23.10 -20.84 -18.76
C GLY A 663 23.31 -20.60 -20.26
N LEU A 664 23.29 -19.34 -20.71
CA LEU A 664 23.49 -18.98 -22.12
C LEU A 664 24.91 -19.30 -22.63
N THR A 665 25.90 -19.31 -21.74
CA THR A 665 27.29 -19.62 -22.08
C THR A 665 27.64 -21.11 -21.89
N GLY A 666 26.70 -21.95 -21.43
CA GLY A 666 26.97 -23.33 -21.07
C GLY A 666 27.98 -23.44 -19.91
N GLY A 667 27.95 -22.46 -19.00
CA GLY A 667 28.80 -22.38 -17.83
C GLY A 667 28.47 -23.43 -16.77
N GLN A 668 29.18 -23.34 -15.65
CA GLN A 668 29.09 -24.28 -14.53
C GLN A 668 29.18 -23.56 -13.17
N GLY A 669 28.81 -22.28 -13.15
CA GLY A 669 28.88 -21.45 -11.98
C GLY A 669 27.79 -21.76 -10.94
N VAL A 670 28.09 -21.49 -9.68
CA VAL A 670 27.20 -21.75 -8.54
C VAL A 670 26.63 -20.44 -7.99
N LEU A 671 25.30 -20.37 -7.84
CA LEU A 671 24.64 -19.26 -7.17
C LEU A 671 24.50 -19.57 -5.67
N VAL A 672 25.17 -18.79 -4.82
CA VAL A 672 24.91 -18.72 -3.38
C VAL A 672 24.01 -17.52 -3.11
N LEU A 673 22.82 -17.78 -2.55
CA LEU A 673 21.75 -16.80 -2.44
C LEU A 673 21.22 -16.71 -1.02
N SER A 674 21.05 -15.49 -0.50
CA SER A 674 20.36 -15.26 0.76
C SER A 674 18.93 -15.80 0.72
N GLU A 675 18.53 -16.54 1.75
CA GLU A 675 17.14 -16.95 1.94
C GLU A 675 16.17 -15.78 2.20
N PHE A 676 16.69 -14.56 2.40
CA PHE A 676 15.92 -13.32 2.58
C PHE A 676 15.86 -12.44 1.32
N ALA A 677 16.39 -12.92 0.20
CA ALA A 677 16.15 -12.32 -1.11
C ALA A 677 14.87 -12.91 -1.72
N GLY A 678 13.97 -12.08 -2.27
CA GLY A 678 12.74 -12.60 -2.90
C GLY A 678 12.99 -13.60 -4.03
N ALA A 679 14.13 -13.51 -4.74
CA ALA A 679 14.49 -14.48 -5.77
C ALA A 679 14.67 -15.90 -5.22
N ALA A 680 15.01 -16.05 -3.93
CA ALA A 680 15.12 -17.35 -3.26
C ALA A 680 13.78 -18.09 -3.20
N ALA A 681 12.64 -17.38 -3.29
CA ALA A 681 11.33 -18.02 -3.35
C ALA A 681 11.10 -18.78 -4.66
N GLU A 682 11.74 -18.39 -5.77
CA GLU A 682 11.48 -18.92 -7.12
C GLU A 682 12.69 -19.69 -7.69
N LEU A 683 13.91 -19.42 -7.26
CA LEU A 683 15.15 -19.98 -7.81
C LEU A 683 15.53 -21.33 -7.19
N HIS A 684 14.77 -22.37 -7.55
CA HIS A 684 15.11 -23.76 -7.22
C HIS A 684 16.46 -24.13 -7.84
N GLY A 685 17.39 -24.63 -7.01
CA GLY A 685 18.77 -24.96 -7.40
C GLY A 685 19.86 -24.11 -6.74
N ALA A 686 19.52 -22.91 -6.24
CA ALA A 686 20.48 -22.06 -5.53
C ALA A 686 20.97 -22.70 -4.22
N VAL A 687 22.22 -22.40 -3.83
CA VAL A 687 22.73 -22.71 -2.49
C VAL A 687 22.24 -21.62 -1.54
N LEU A 688 21.14 -21.90 -0.84
CA LEU A 688 20.56 -20.97 0.11
C LEU A 688 21.47 -20.80 1.34
N THR A 689 21.58 -19.56 1.82
CA THR A 689 22.34 -19.21 3.02
C THR A 689 21.62 -18.17 3.88
N ASN A 690 21.83 -18.24 5.19
CA ASN A 690 21.39 -17.24 6.14
C ASN A 690 22.50 -16.18 6.37
N PRO A 691 22.38 -14.95 5.85
CA PRO A 691 23.39 -13.91 6.01
C PRO A 691 23.50 -13.36 7.44
N HIS A 692 22.56 -13.68 8.34
CA HIS A 692 22.66 -13.33 9.77
C HIS A 692 23.50 -14.35 10.55
N ASP A 693 23.75 -15.54 9.99
CA ASP A 693 24.63 -16.54 10.55
C ASP A 693 25.96 -16.57 9.78
N LEU A 694 26.98 -15.93 10.36
CA LEU A 694 28.32 -15.93 9.78
C LEU A 694 28.91 -17.34 9.59
N HIS A 695 28.51 -18.32 10.40
CA HIS A 695 28.96 -19.70 10.24
C HIS A 695 28.35 -20.33 8.99
N ASP A 696 27.02 -20.26 8.84
CA ASP A 696 26.33 -20.74 7.64
C ASP A 696 26.84 -20.02 6.38
N LEU A 697 26.97 -18.69 6.43
CA LEU A 697 27.48 -17.88 5.32
C LEU A 697 28.87 -18.34 4.85
N THR A 698 29.76 -18.67 5.79
CA THR A 698 31.10 -19.21 5.51
C THR A 698 31.02 -20.63 4.95
N ALA A 699 30.22 -21.50 5.58
CA ALA A 699 30.09 -22.91 5.22
C ALA A 699 29.45 -23.10 3.83
N LYS A 700 28.43 -22.31 3.49
CA LYS A 700 27.75 -22.34 2.18
C LYS A 700 28.63 -21.81 1.07
N LEU A 701 29.45 -20.79 1.34
CA LEU A 701 30.47 -20.34 0.38
C LEU A 701 31.52 -21.43 0.15
N TYR A 702 32.04 -22.05 1.21
CA TYR A 702 32.98 -23.18 1.07
C TYR A 702 32.37 -24.32 0.26
N PHE A 703 31.13 -24.70 0.58
CA PHE A 703 30.37 -25.73 -0.14
C PHE A 703 30.24 -25.39 -1.63
N ALA A 704 29.89 -24.15 -1.97
CA ALA A 704 29.78 -23.71 -3.36
C ALA A 704 31.12 -23.76 -4.10
N ILE A 705 32.22 -23.34 -3.45
CA ILE A 705 33.56 -23.45 -4.03
C ILE A 705 33.93 -24.93 -4.23
N ALA A 706 33.65 -25.80 -3.25
CA ALA A 706 34.01 -27.21 -3.30
C ALA A 706 33.05 -28.07 -4.16
N MET A 707 31.95 -27.50 -4.65
CA MET A 707 30.90 -28.23 -5.38
C MET A 707 31.48 -28.95 -6.61
N ASN A 708 31.09 -30.21 -6.77
CA ASN A 708 31.48 -30.97 -7.94
C ASN A 708 30.73 -30.46 -9.19
N ARG A 709 31.34 -30.67 -10.35
CA ARG A 709 30.84 -30.16 -11.63
C ARG A 709 29.44 -30.68 -11.99
N ALA A 710 29.16 -31.96 -11.73
CA ALA A 710 27.87 -32.55 -12.11
C ALA A 710 26.71 -31.94 -11.31
N GLU A 711 26.90 -31.70 -10.02
CA GLU A 711 25.92 -31.02 -9.18
C GLU A 711 25.74 -29.55 -9.59
N ALA A 712 26.84 -28.83 -9.85
CA ALA A 712 26.78 -27.43 -10.29
C ALA A 712 26.01 -27.27 -11.62
N GLU A 713 26.29 -28.13 -12.60
CA GLU A 713 25.59 -28.14 -13.89
C GLU A 713 24.09 -28.51 -13.75
N ALA A 714 23.75 -29.41 -12.84
CA ALA A 714 22.35 -29.78 -12.57
C ALA A 714 21.58 -28.61 -11.95
N ARG A 715 22.13 -27.98 -10.91
CA ARG A 715 21.54 -26.80 -10.23
C ARG A 715 21.40 -25.62 -11.18
N LEU A 716 22.43 -25.32 -11.97
CA LEU A 716 22.40 -24.23 -12.94
C LEU A 716 21.32 -24.43 -14.01
N ARG A 717 21.12 -25.67 -14.49
CA ARG A 717 20.10 -25.98 -15.48
C ARG A 717 18.70 -25.69 -14.96
N GLU A 718 18.40 -26.13 -13.74
CA GLU A 718 17.12 -25.86 -13.06
C GLU A 718 16.88 -24.35 -12.91
N LEU A 719 17.88 -23.63 -12.38
CA LEU A 719 17.85 -22.17 -12.25
C LEU A 719 17.61 -21.48 -13.60
N PHE A 720 18.31 -21.90 -14.65
CA PHE A 720 18.23 -21.30 -15.97
C PHE A 720 16.87 -21.52 -16.63
N GLU A 721 16.30 -22.72 -16.52
CA GLU A 721 14.94 -23.01 -16.99
C GLU A 721 13.91 -22.08 -16.34
N ILE A 722 14.02 -21.86 -15.02
CA ILE A 722 13.12 -20.95 -14.29
C ILE A 722 13.28 -19.50 -14.76
N VAL A 723 14.52 -19.00 -14.91
CA VAL A 723 14.78 -17.62 -15.35
C VAL A 723 14.32 -17.38 -16.79
N CYS A 724 14.50 -18.34 -17.68
CA CYS A 724 14.01 -18.24 -19.06
C CYS A 724 12.48 -18.33 -19.15
N HIS A 725 11.85 -19.18 -18.35
CA HIS A 725 10.39 -19.35 -18.38
C HIS A 725 9.64 -18.20 -17.70
N ASN A 726 10.22 -17.59 -16.67
CA ASN A 726 9.65 -16.45 -15.94
C ASN A 726 10.39 -15.16 -16.32
N ASP A 727 10.43 -14.90 -17.63
CA ASP A 727 11.07 -13.72 -18.19
C ASP A 727 10.27 -12.44 -17.90
N ILE A 728 10.84 -11.33 -18.35
CA ILE A 728 10.30 -10.01 -18.10
C ILE A 728 8.97 -9.72 -18.81
N GLN A 729 8.72 -10.36 -19.96
CA GLN A 729 7.48 -10.22 -20.72
C GLN A 729 6.35 -10.96 -20.01
N ARG A 730 6.63 -12.19 -19.58
CA ARG A 730 5.67 -13.00 -18.83
C ARG A 730 5.28 -12.34 -17.53
N TRP A 731 6.21 -11.72 -16.80
CA TRP A 731 5.90 -10.98 -15.57
C TRP A 731 4.75 -9.97 -15.76
N GLY A 732 4.85 -9.08 -16.75
CA GLY A 732 3.82 -8.05 -16.88
C GLY A 732 2.59 -8.52 -17.65
N GLN A 733 2.69 -9.56 -18.49
CA GLN A 733 1.51 -10.22 -19.05
C GLN A 733 0.69 -10.90 -17.95
N ASP A 734 1.33 -11.71 -17.09
CA ASP A 734 0.70 -12.38 -15.93
C ASP A 734 0.03 -11.33 -15.01
N PHE A 735 0.70 -10.21 -14.75
CA PHE A 735 0.14 -9.12 -13.95
C PHE A 735 -1.07 -8.46 -14.61
N LEU A 736 -0.94 -8.02 -15.87
CA LEU A 736 -2.03 -7.31 -16.56
C LEU A 736 -3.24 -8.21 -16.83
N ASP A 737 -3.04 -9.51 -17.06
CA ASP A 737 -4.13 -10.46 -17.18
C ASP A 737 -4.84 -10.67 -15.84
N ALA A 738 -4.10 -10.73 -14.73
CA ALA A 738 -4.69 -10.77 -13.39
C ALA A 738 -5.48 -9.49 -13.06
N VAL A 739 -5.00 -8.32 -13.49
CA VAL A 739 -5.72 -7.04 -13.39
C VAL A 739 -7.00 -7.10 -14.21
N LYS A 740 -6.95 -7.51 -15.49
CA LYS A 740 -8.13 -7.62 -16.35
C LYS A 740 -9.17 -8.60 -15.80
N ALA A 741 -8.73 -9.71 -15.24
CA ALA A 741 -9.60 -10.74 -14.67
C ALA A 741 -10.38 -10.29 -13.43
N GLN A 742 -9.98 -9.19 -12.77
CA GLN A 742 -10.80 -8.65 -11.68
C GLN A 742 -12.17 -8.22 -12.22
N PRO A 743 -13.28 -8.56 -11.55
CA PRO A 743 -14.58 -8.09 -11.96
C PRO A 743 -14.58 -6.56 -12.04
N ALA A 744 -15.33 -5.99 -12.98
CA ALA A 744 -15.60 -4.56 -12.93
C ALA A 744 -16.20 -4.25 -11.55
N ALA A 745 -15.76 -3.16 -10.93
CA ALA A 745 -16.33 -2.74 -9.65
C ALA A 745 -17.85 -2.72 -9.83
N PRO A 746 -18.62 -3.52 -9.07
CA PRO A 746 -20.07 -3.46 -9.18
C PRO A 746 -20.50 -2.02 -8.86
N PRO A 747 -21.53 -1.46 -9.51
CA PRO A 747 -22.17 -0.27 -8.98
C PRO A 747 -22.52 -0.58 -7.53
N ALA A 748 -22.07 0.27 -6.60
CA ALA A 748 -22.23 0.06 -5.17
C ALA A 748 -23.70 -0.32 -4.93
N ARG A 749 -23.95 -1.60 -4.60
CA ARG A 749 -25.29 -1.99 -4.18
C ARG A 749 -25.59 -1.18 -2.91
N PRO A 750 -26.84 -0.71 -2.72
CA PRO A 750 -27.26 -0.27 -1.41
C PRO A 750 -26.82 -1.36 -0.43
N ALA A 751 -26.21 -0.96 0.68
CA ALA A 751 -25.84 -1.90 1.72
C ALA A 751 -27.12 -2.65 2.09
N ASP A 752 -27.27 -3.89 1.60
CA ASP A 752 -28.26 -4.78 2.14
C ASP A 752 -27.92 -4.82 3.63
N SER A 753 -28.85 -4.32 4.44
CA SER A 753 -28.80 -4.39 5.90
C SER A 753 -28.15 -5.73 6.26
N VAL A 754 -27.10 -5.69 7.08
CA VAL A 754 -26.46 -6.91 7.59
C VAL A 754 -27.51 -7.65 8.41
N VAL A 755 -28.34 -8.44 7.74
CA VAL A 755 -29.18 -9.44 8.35
C VAL A 755 -28.22 -10.59 8.60
N ALA A 756 -27.66 -10.61 9.81
CA ALA A 756 -27.05 -11.82 10.32
C ALA A 756 -28.03 -12.97 10.06
N SER A 757 -27.58 -13.98 9.31
CA SER A 757 -28.38 -15.18 9.12
C SER A 757 -28.64 -15.78 10.50
N PRO A 758 -29.88 -16.19 10.82
CA PRO A 758 -30.18 -16.79 12.11
C PRO A 758 -29.33 -18.05 12.32
N PRO A 759 -28.97 -18.40 13.57
CA PRO A 759 -28.26 -19.64 13.84
C PRO A 759 -29.08 -20.82 13.31
N ALA A 760 -28.39 -21.76 12.67
CA ALA A 760 -28.99 -23.01 12.23
C ALA A 760 -29.69 -23.67 13.42
N ALA A 761 -30.99 -23.96 13.26
CA ALA A 761 -31.76 -24.70 14.23
C ALA A 761 -31.03 -26.01 14.57
N THR A 762 -30.60 -26.14 15.82
CA THR A 762 -30.14 -27.40 16.38
C THR A 762 -31.31 -28.38 16.38
N GLU A 763 -31.27 -29.33 15.44
CA GLU A 763 -32.11 -30.53 15.52
C GLU A 763 -31.77 -31.27 16.81
N VAL A 764 -32.68 -31.16 17.79
CA VAL A 764 -32.73 -32.05 18.94
C VAL A 764 -33.14 -33.43 18.43
N SER A 765 -32.15 -34.27 18.13
CA SER A 765 -32.34 -35.70 17.97
C SER A 765 -32.76 -36.30 19.32
N ALA A 766 -34.01 -36.73 19.42
CA ALA A 766 -34.47 -37.61 20.47
C ALA A 766 -33.84 -39.00 20.29
N ALA A 767 -32.95 -39.38 21.21
CA ALA A 767 -32.74 -40.73 21.76
C ALA A 767 -31.69 -40.69 22.87
#